data_AF-A0A8E0VDV6-F1
#
_entry.id   AF-A0A8E0VDV6-F1
#
_cell.length_a   1.000
_cell.length_b   1.000
_cell.length_c   1.000
_cell.angle_alpha   90.00
_cell.angle_beta   90.00
_cell.angle_gamma   90.00
#
_symmetry.space_group_name_H-M   'P 1'
#
loop_
_entity.id
_entity.type
_entity.pdbx_description
1 polymer ?
#
loop_
_entity_poly.entity_id
_entity_poly.type
_entity_poly.pdbx_seq_one_letter_code
_entity_poly.pdbx_strand_id
1 'polypeptide(L)'
;MSINLTISISYSCSPSHPTNFPILHKESECDCFFFCFLQAPCHRSSSPFVGSPPRMDHETPRGFMRRQRITQTVLLSPVHKSISLEDSRDWYAREVQEQLSRGELFNDPFMPAADSTIKKSFTSQNSQYEWLRPHHLTSKPKFIIDGISRFDIRQGEIGDCWFLAALSSLSMHPDLLDQVVPTGQSFDSSSAASRCSFPYCGMFWFRFWRFGDWYDVVIDDRLPTQDGRLVFLHSSDRNEFWSALLEKAYVKLFGSYDAMRGGSAAEAMEDFTGGLTELVDLGSKTPEKLFTMMERAHGRASLMACSIDANPDQVETEGPFGLIRGHAYSVTAVCRLGSGQKLVELVRLRNPWGNDREWSGPWSDGSAEWKSISSCERKRIGLVFENDGEFWMPFSEFVRYFSRLEFCHLGPESGCFGRSFKQEDCKRRWEMTKEDGEWIRHSTAGGCRNNARTRTFHMNPQFRVQVIDPDETDDDNTGTIIVGLMQKSRREAFQEHHTIGYSIYRVSTFSSCQLPGDDFPIDRLLPQEFFLRNTSVTRSPAFINMREICGRHKLEPGQYVIIPSTFEPNKEAKFLLRIFSERACESKEMDDMTSIAADSMLPASDSVIQDELTERLRAAFNDVAGGTGEITAHELRDILNAAFTKDFPFDGFSRETARSMVALMDADLNGSLGFLEFKKLWQDLRLWKSMFKKYDRDQNGTFDAFELRDLMRALGFRVSNRVYTAIISRYANHQGRILFDDYILLLVRLVTVYDTYKSQERLKDGRAVFPLEDFVRSVIYI
;
A
#
# COMPACT_ATOMS: atom_id res chain seq x y z
N MET A 1 -51.03 1.17 -19.28
CA MET A 1 -50.45 2.29 -20.03
C MET A 1 -49.05 2.50 -19.51
N SER A 2 -48.05 2.14 -20.31
CA SER A 2 -46.69 2.70 -20.30
C SER A 2 -45.94 2.04 -21.46
N ILE A 3 -45.49 2.88 -22.38
CA ILE A 3 -44.97 2.55 -23.71
C ILE A 3 -43.46 2.37 -23.59
N ASN A 4 -42.96 1.21 -24.03
CA ASN A 4 -41.55 0.95 -24.28
C ASN A 4 -41.20 1.40 -25.69
N LEU A 5 -40.10 2.14 -25.84
CA LEU A 5 -39.50 2.49 -27.13
C LEU A 5 -37.99 2.25 -27.07
N THR A 6 -37.60 1.12 -27.66
CA THR A 6 -36.23 0.77 -28.05
C THR A 6 -36.06 1.16 -29.52
N ILE A 7 -35.03 1.94 -29.87
CA ILE A 7 -34.60 2.09 -31.27
C ILE A 7 -33.07 2.01 -31.34
N SER A 8 -32.60 0.96 -32.01
CA SER A 8 -31.28 0.79 -32.61
C SER A 8 -31.28 1.39 -34.02
N ILE A 9 -30.22 2.09 -34.45
CA ILE A 9 -29.90 2.25 -35.88
C ILE A 9 -28.38 2.18 -36.11
N SER A 10 -28.01 1.31 -37.04
CA SER A 10 -26.70 1.03 -37.64
C SER A 10 -26.56 1.69 -39.04
N TYR A 11 -25.42 1.43 -39.71
CA TYR A 11 -25.04 1.65 -41.14
C TYR A 11 -24.23 2.92 -41.44
N SER A 12 -23.24 2.98 -42.35
CA SER A 12 -22.34 2.05 -43.07
C SER A 12 -21.46 2.91 -44.03
N CYS A 13 -20.41 2.34 -44.61
CA CYS A 13 -19.28 3.00 -45.28
C CYS A 13 -19.40 3.22 -46.82
N SER A 14 -18.81 4.35 -47.32
CA SER A 14 -18.10 4.65 -48.62
C SER A 14 -18.87 4.62 -49.98
N PRO A 15 -18.29 5.03 -51.16
CA PRO A 15 -17.04 5.79 -51.52
C PRO A 15 -17.18 6.88 -52.65
N SER A 16 -16.06 7.56 -53.02
CA SER A 16 -15.62 8.05 -54.37
C SER A 16 -15.20 9.55 -54.58
N HIS A 17 -14.04 9.72 -55.25
CA HIS A 17 -13.20 10.90 -55.63
C HIS A 17 -13.67 11.69 -56.90
N PRO A 18 -12.94 12.66 -57.57
CA PRO A 18 -11.65 13.39 -57.34
C PRO A 18 -11.64 14.93 -57.70
N THR A 19 -10.44 15.55 -57.70
CA THR A 19 -9.94 16.81 -58.36
C THR A 19 -10.11 18.13 -57.58
N ASN A 20 -9.17 19.10 -57.44
CA ASN A 20 -7.97 19.54 -58.20
C ASN A 20 -6.94 20.26 -57.29
N PHE A 21 -5.65 20.19 -57.66
CA PHE A 21 -4.48 21.03 -57.25
C PHE A 21 -4.42 22.34 -58.08
N PRO A 22 -3.70 23.45 -57.69
CA PRO A 22 -2.21 23.55 -57.60
C PRO A 22 -1.64 24.43 -56.44
N ILE A 23 -0.53 24.04 -55.78
CA ILE A 23 0.90 24.43 -55.95
C ILE A 23 1.23 25.94 -55.83
N LEU A 24 1.97 26.32 -54.77
CA LEU A 24 3.21 27.14 -54.87
C LEU A 24 4.06 27.13 -53.58
N HIS A 25 5.37 26.97 -53.78
CA HIS A 25 6.51 26.78 -52.88
C HIS A 25 6.81 27.93 -51.88
N LYS A 26 7.41 27.59 -50.73
CA LYS A 26 8.82 27.96 -50.40
C LYS A 26 9.36 27.27 -49.14
N GLU A 27 10.62 26.85 -49.25
CA GLU A 27 11.50 26.22 -48.25
C GLU A 27 11.98 27.23 -47.18
N SER A 28 12.32 26.74 -45.97
CA SER A 28 13.63 26.96 -45.34
C SER A 28 13.76 26.22 -43.99
N GLU A 29 14.94 25.63 -43.80
CA GLU A 29 15.40 24.77 -42.71
C GLU A 29 15.67 25.50 -41.36
N CYS A 30 15.87 24.67 -40.32
CA CYS A 30 16.87 24.81 -39.25
C CYS A 30 16.81 25.97 -38.22
N ASP A 31 16.56 25.65 -36.94
CA ASP A 31 17.65 25.39 -35.95
C ASP A 31 17.25 25.69 -34.50
N CYS A 32 17.54 24.71 -33.64
CA CYS A 32 17.64 24.86 -32.20
C CYS A 32 18.90 25.66 -31.85
N PHE A 33 18.77 26.74 -31.07
CA PHE A 33 19.91 27.39 -30.42
C PHE A 33 19.63 27.61 -28.93
N PHE A 34 20.33 26.85 -28.09
CA PHE A 34 20.70 27.23 -26.73
C PHE A 34 22.15 27.69 -26.76
N PHE A 35 22.41 28.95 -26.41
CA PHE A 35 23.75 29.53 -26.38
C PHE A 35 24.47 29.30 -25.05
N CYS A 36 25.75 28.95 -25.17
CA CYS A 36 26.77 28.79 -24.11
C CYS A 36 27.35 30.13 -23.63
N PHE A 37 27.85 30.16 -22.39
CA PHE A 37 29.03 30.90 -21.88
C PHE A 37 29.48 30.15 -20.60
N LEU A 38 30.73 29.78 -20.26
CA LEU A 38 32.10 30.01 -20.73
C LEU A 38 32.98 28.82 -20.28
N GLN A 39 33.91 28.38 -21.14
CA GLN A 39 35.11 27.65 -20.73
C GLN A 39 36.30 28.62 -20.66
N ALA A 40 37.19 28.41 -19.68
CA ALA A 40 38.60 28.77 -19.78
C ALA A 40 39.45 27.52 -19.43
N PRO A 41 40.59 27.27 -20.11
CA PRO A 41 41.27 25.97 -20.12
C PRO A 41 42.50 25.94 -19.20
N CYS A 42 42.83 24.76 -18.68
CA CYS A 42 44.18 24.47 -18.20
C CYS A 42 44.58 23.03 -18.57
N HIS A 43 45.53 22.91 -19.48
CA HIS A 43 46.25 21.68 -19.80
C HIS A 43 47.14 21.24 -18.64
N ARG A 44 47.17 19.93 -18.31
CA ARG A 44 48.41 19.13 -18.20
C ARG A 44 48.17 17.64 -17.90
N SER A 45 48.75 16.82 -18.78
CA SER A 45 49.44 15.53 -18.58
C SER A 45 48.75 14.30 -17.96
N SER A 46 48.90 13.22 -18.72
CA SER A 46 48.61 11.79 -18.55
C SER A 46 49.33 11.04 -17.42
N SER A 47 48.62 10.14 -16.72
CA SER A 47 48.88 8.67 -16.60
C SER A 47 48.02 8.04 -15.45
N PRO A 48 47.80 6.71 -15.43
CA PRO A 48 46.60 6.10 -14.85
C PRO A 48 46.80 5.56 -13.42
N PHE A 49 45.78 5.69 -12.56
CA PHE A 49 45.73 5.00 -11.27
C PHE A 49 44.33 4.43 -10.99
N VAL A 50 44.30 3.09 -10.94
CA VAL A 50 43.53 2.17 -10.08
C VAL A 50 42.16 2.64 -9.58
N GLY A 51 41.12 1.94 -10.06
CA GLY A 51 39.72 2.16 -9.72
C GLY A 51 39.41 1.99 -8.23
N SER A 52 38.77 3.02 -7.67
CA SER A 52 38.00 2.96 -6.43
C SER A 52 36.54 2.62 -6.75
N PRO A 53 35.77 1.96 -5.87
CA PRO A 53 34.39 1.57 -6.15
C PRO A 53 33.49 2.81 -6.30
N PRO A 54 32.38 2.73 -7.06
CA PRO A 54 31.54 3.89 -7.35
C PRO A 54 30.88 4.40 -6.06
N ARG A 55 31.03 5.70 -5.80
CA ARG A 55 30.24 6.41 -4.79
C ARG A 55 28.76 6.34 -5.19
N MET A 56 27.89 5.95 -4.27
CA MET A 56 26.45 6.08 -4.46
C MET A 56 26.09 7.56 -4.60
N ASP A 57 25.65 7.97 -5.78
CA ASP A 57 25.05 9.28 -5.99
C ASP A 57 23.72 9.32 -5.25
N HIS A 58 23.63 10.13 -4.19
CA HIS A 58 22.35 10.49 -3.58
C HIS A 58 21.61 11.41 -4.57
N GLU A 59 20.79 10.79 -5.42
CA GLU A 59 20.00 11.47 -6.43
C GLU A 59 18.86 12.28 -5.76
N THR A 60 18.68 13.54 -6.16
CA THR A 60 17.60 14.38 -5.59
C THR A 60 16.22 13.88 -6.05
N PRO A 61 15.14 14.09 -5.27
CA PRO A 61 13.78 13.71 -5.68
C PRO A 61 13.34 14.31 -7.03
N ARG A 62 13.87 15.49 -7.39
CA ARG A 62 13.65 16.13 -8.70
C ARG A 62 14.43 15.44 -9.83
N GLY A 63 15.61 14.90 -9.55
CA GLY A 63 16.36 14.04 -10.47
C GLY A 63 15.63 12.72 -10.74
N PHE A 64 15.07 12.12 -9.69
CA PHE A 64 14.25 10.90 -9.77
C PHE A 64 13.01 11.07 -10.68
N MET A 65 12.28 12.19 -10.56
CA MET A 65 11.12 12.47 -11.43
C MET A 65 11.49 12.65 -12.91
N ARG A 66 12.69 13.14 -13.23
CA ARG A 66 13.18 13.24 -14.62
C ARG A 66 13.51 11.85 -15.22
N ARG A 67 13.92 10.88 -14.41
CA ARG A 67 14.22 9.50 -14.84
C ARG A 67 13.01 8.60 -15.01
N GLN A 68 11.84 8.93 -14.45
CA GLN A 68 10.60 8.15 -14.65
C GLN A 68 10.12 8.07 -16.11
N ARG A 69 10.77 8.76 -17.06
CA ARG A 69 10.56 8.58 -18.50
C ARG A 69 11.46 7.52 -19.17
N ILE A 70 12.28 6.79 -18.41
CA ILE A 70 13.08 5.65 -18.93
C ILE A 70 12.26 4.36 -18.74
N THR A 71 12.00 3.65 -19.83
CA THR A 71 11.41 2.30 -19.81
C THR A 71 12.23 1.37 -18.91
N GLN A 72 11.64 0.89 -17.82
CA GLN A 72 12.27 -0.10 -16.94
C GLN A 72 12.43 -1.43 -17.70
N THR A 73 13.67 -1.81 -17.99
CA THR A 73 14.06 -3.10 -18.58
C THR A 73 14.42 -4.11 -17.49
N VAL A 74 14.40 -5.41 -17.81
CA VAL A 74 14.76 -6.50 -16.88
C VAL A 74 16.21 -6.42 -16.34
N LEU A 75 17.09 -5.67 -17.03
CA LEU A 75 18.49 -5.47 -16.62
C LEU A 75 18.69 -4.32 -15.62
N LEU A 76 17.70 -3.44 -15.46
CA LEU A 76 17.81 -2.22 -14.63
C LEU A 76 16.91 -2.27 -13.39
N SER A 77 15.92 -3.16 -13.37
CA SER A 77 15.02 -3.34 -12.24
C SER A 77 14.78 -4.83 -11.97
N PRO A 78 14.79 -5.27 -10.71
CA PRO A 78 14.51 -6.67 -10.37
C PRO A 78 13.05 -7.08 -10.64
N VAL A 79 12.15 -6.09 -10.70
CA VAL A 79 10.70 -6.29 -10.91
C VAL A 79 10.14 -5.19 -11.82
N HIS A 80 9.05 -5.47 -12.52
CA HIS A 80 8.30 -4.49 -13.30
C HIS A 80 6.88 -4.36 -12.72
N LYS A 81 6.42 -3.13 -12.44
CA LYS A 81 5.04 -2.92 -11.95
C LYS A 81 4.08 -2.99 -13.14
N SER A 82 3.10 -3.89 -13.06
CA SER A 82 2.10 -4.12 -14.10
C SER A 82 0.73 -3.57 -13.75
N ILE A 83 -0.06 -3.30 -14.79
CA ILE A 83 -1.46 -2.85 -14.66
C ILE A 83 -2.42 -4.01 -14.95
N SER A 84 -2.10 -4.85 -15.94
CA SER A 84 -2.89 -6.00 -16.36
C SER A 84 -2.00 -7.14 -16.86
N LEU A 85 -2.55 -8.35 -16.98
CA LEU A 85 -1.83 -9.50 -17.55
C LEU A 85 -1.48 -9.25 -19.02
N GLU A 86 -2.37 -8.60 -19.76
CA GLU A 86 -2.18 -8.26 -21.16
C GLU A 86 -1.04 -7.26 -21.36
N ASP A 87 -0.96 -6.22 -20.53
CA ASP A 87 0.14 -5.25 -20.57
C ASP A 87 1.48 -5.92 -20.26
N SER A 88 1.49 -6.81 -19.26
CA SER A 88 2.67 -7.59 -18.91
C SER A 88 3.11 -8.53 -20.04
N ARG A 89 2.18 -9.16 -20.76
CA ARG A 89 2.50 -10.00 -21.94
C ARG A 89 3.19 -9.19 -23.02
N ASP A 90 2.66 -8.02 -23.35
CA ASP A 90 3.24 -7.15 -24.37
C ASP A 90 4.60 -6.58 -23.93
N TRP A 91 4.78 -6.30 -22.63
CA TRP A 91 6.09 -5.92 -22.07
C TRP A 91 7.09 -7.08 -22.14
N TYR A 92 6.73 -8.26 -21.64
CA TYR A 92 7.61 -9.43 -21.63
C TYR A 92 8.01 -9.84 -23.05
N ALA A 93 7.10 -9.76 -24.02
CA ALA A 93 7.41 -9.99 -25.43
C ALA A 93 8.56 -9.11 -25.94
N ARG A 94 8.60 -7.82 -25.54
CA ARG A 94 9.68 -6.89 -25.93
C ARG A 94 11.00 -7.27 -25.29
N GLU A 95 11.00 -7.63 -24.00
CA GLU A 95 12.22 -8.05 -23.28
C GLU A 95 12.79 -9.35 -23.88
N VAL A 96 11.94 -10.30 -24.27
CA VAL A 96 12.36 -11.53 -24.98
C VAL A 96 13.00 -11.20 -26.33
N GLN A 97 12.41 -10.29 -27.12
CA GLN A 97 13.00 -9.87 -28.40
C GLN A 97 14.34 -9.17 -28.21
N GLU A 98 14.47 -8.30 -27.19
CA GLU A 98 15.73 -7.66 -26.86
C GLU A 98 16.79 -8.70 -26.47
N GLN A 99 16.43 -9.67 -25.63
CA GLN A 99 17.37 -10.72 -25.23
C GLN A 99 17.79 -11.60 -26.41
N LEU A 100 16.87 -11.99 -27.29
CA LEU A 100 17.20 -12.72 -28.52
C LEU A 100 18.16 -11.94 -29.41
N SER A 101 17.99 -10.62 -29.53
CA SER A 101 18.88 -9.76 -30.33
C SER A 101 20.31 -9.72 -29.81
N ARG A 102 20.51 -10.02 -28.51
CA ARG A 102 21.85 -10.13 -27.89
C ARG A 102 22.54 -11.44 -28.22
N GLY A 103 21.80 -12.47 -28.63
CA GLY A 103 22.35 -13.77 -29.05
C GLY A 103 22.87 -14.67 -27.92
N GLU A 104 22.65 -14.31 -26.66
CA GLU A 104 23.07 -15.07 -25.48
C GLU A 104 21.86 -15.46 -24.62
N LEU A 105 22.01 -16.51 -23.79
CA LEU A 105 20.99 -16.85 -22.81
C LEU A 105 20.98 -15.83 -21.67
N PHE A 106 19.79 -15.49 -21.19
CA PHE A 106 19.62 -14.55 -20.10
C PHE A 106 20.33 -15.01 -18.83
N ASN A 107 21.00 -14.06 -18.19
CA ASN A 107 21.63 -14.20 -16.88
C ASN A 107 21.08 -13.09 -15.99
N ASP A 108 20.36 -13.46 -14.94
CA ASP A 108 19.69 -12.50 -14.06
C ASP A 108 20.72 -11.70 -13.24
N PRO A 109 20.81 -10.36 -13.40
CA PRO A 109 21.77 -9.55 -12.66
C PRO A 109 21.37 -9.36 -11.19
N PHE A 110 20.11 -9.61 -10.83
CA PHE A 110 19.59 -9.41 -9.48
C PHE A 110 19.55 -10.69 -8.65
N MET A 111 19.78 -11.85 -9.28
CA MET A 111 19.80 -13.13 -8.59
C MET A 111 20.90 -14.04 -9.16
N PRO A 112 22.16 -13.85 -8.74
CA PRO A 112 23.27 -14.62 -9.27
C PRO A 112 23.15 -16.10 -8.90
N ALA A 113 23.58 -16.97 -9.81
CA ALA A 113 23.72 -18.40 -9.60
C ALA A 113 24.94 -18.68 -8.68
N ALA A 114 24.79 -18.39 -7.39
CA ALA A 114 25.84 -18.46 -6.38
C ALA A 114 25.28 -18.91 -5.02
N ASP A 115 26.14 -19.46 -4.17
CA ASP A 115 25.76 -19.93 -2.83
C ASP A 115 25.15 -18.82 -1.94
N SER A 116 25.51 -17.56 -2.18
CA SER A 116 24.93 -16.40 -1.51
C SER A 116 23.41 -16.24 -1.71
N THR A 117 22.90 -16.76 -2.84
CA THR A 117 21.46 -16.80 -3.14
C THR A 117 20.77 -17.93 -2.38
N ILE A 118 21.52 -18.94 -1.93
CA ILE A 118 20.98 -20.09 -1.21
C ILE A 118 21.01 -19.88 0.30
N LYS A 119 22.17 -19.59 0.91
CA LYS A 119 22.35 -19.46 2.37
C LYS A 119 23.02 -18.13 2.74
N LYS A 120 22.36 -17.31 3.59
CA LYS A 120 23.02 -16.18 4.28
C LYS A 120 23.63 -16.58 5.62
N SER A 121 23.11 -17.63 6.24
CA SER A 121 23.45 -18.05 7.59
C SER A 121 24.41 -19.26 7.56
N PHE A 122 25.68 -19.03 7.90
CA PHE A 122 26.72 -20.02 8.19
C PHE A 122 27.24 -20.90 7.02
N THR A 123 28.39 -20.50 6.48
CA THR A 123 29.30 -21.26 5.60
C THR A 123 29.98 -22.42 6.33
N SER A 124 29.23 -23.38 6.86
CA SER A 124 29.81 -24.46 7.69
C SER A 124 29.42 -25.90 7.33
N GLN A 125 28.81 -26.16 6.17
CA GLN A 125 28.72 -27.54 5.66
C GLN A 125 28.98 -27.61 4.14
N ASN A 126 29.81 -28.60 3.76
CA ASN A 126 30.41 -28.90 2.45
C ASN A 126 29.42 -29.21 1.30
N SER A 127 28.23 -28.62 1.26
CA SER A 127 27.32 -28.79 0.12
C SER A 127 27.68 -27.78 -0.96
N GLN A 128 28.45 -28.19 -1.97
CA GLN A 128 28.64 -27.41 -3.20
C GLN A 128 27.39 -27.61 -4.07
N TYR A 129 26.51 -26.61 -4.14
CA TYR A 129 25.38 -26.63 -5.06
C TYR A 129 25.86 -26.26 -6.46
N GLU A 130 25.45 -27.05 -7.47
CA GLU A 130 25.69 -26.74 -8.87
C GLU A 130 24.46 -26.06 -9.47
N TRP A 131 24.64 -24.95 -10.17
CA TRP A 131 23.54 -24.25 -10.82
C TRP A 131 23.44 -24.65 -12.28
N LEU A 132 22.45 -25.48 -12.60
CA LEU A 132 22.28 -26.06 -13.93
C LEU A 132 20.97 -25.59 -14.56
N ARG A 133 20.98 -25.41 -15.89
CA ARG A 133 19.75 -25.15 -16.67
C ARG A 133 19.04 -26.47 -16.95
N PRO A 134 17.71 -26.50 -17.13
CA PRO A 134 16.95 -27.70 -17.48
C PRO A 134 17.50 -28.50 -18.66
N HIS A 135 18.03 -27.83 -19.71
CA HIS A 135 18.68 -28.50 -20.84
C HIS A 135 19.95 -29.28 -20.49
N HIS A 136 20.57 -29.03 -19.33
CA HIS A 136 21.69 -29.83 -18.82
C HIS A 136 21.24 -31.02 -17.98
N LEU A 137 19.99 -31.01 -17.50
CA LEU A 137 19.42 -32.05 -16.63
C LEU A 137 18.66 -33.10 -17.42
N THR A 138 18.01 -32.71 -18.51
CA THR A 138 17.24 -33.60 -19.39
C THR A 138 17.35 -33.20 -20.85
N SER A 139 17.16 -34.17 -21.74
CA SER A 139 17.17 -33.99 -23.20
C SER A 139 15.92 -33.29 -23.74
N LYS A 140 14.81 -33.25 -22.98
CA LYS A 140 13.52 -32.70 -23.43
C LYS A 140 12.84 -31.90 -22.31
N PRO A 141 13.44 -30.79 -21.85
CA PRO A 141 12.81 -29.97 -20.82
C PRO A 141 11.51 -29.37 -21.35
N LYS A 142 10.50 -29.33 -20.48
CA LYS A 142 9.18 -28.77 -20.71
C LYS A 142 8.85 -27.83 -19.56
N PHE A 143 8.17 -26.74 -19.89
CA PHE A 143 7.73 -25.81 -18.86
C PHE A 143 6.61 -26.46 -18.05
N ILE A 144 5.55 -26.89 -18.74
CA ILE A 144 4.40 -27.63 -18.20
C ILE A 144 4.17 -28.87 -19.08
N ILE A 145 3.80 -30.01 -18.49
CA ILE A 145 3.46 -31.28 -19.17
C ILE A 145 2.02 -31.66 -18.81
N ASP A 146 1.16 -31.86 -19.82
CA ASP A 146 -0.24 -32.30 -19.63
C ASP A 146 -1.11 -31.41 -18.71
N GLY A 147 -0.76 -30.13 -18.62
CA GLY A 147 -1.41 -29.15 -17.75
C GLY A 147 -0.82 -29.18 -16.34
N ILE A 148 -1.17 -28.19 -15.52
CA ILE A 148 -0.62 -28.13 -14.17
C ILE A 148 -1.32 -29.17 -13.29
N SER A 149 -0.51 -30.05 -12.69
CA SER A 149 -0.95 -31.22 -11.96
C SER A 149 -0.42 -31.23 -10.52
N ARG A 150 -1.05 -32.10 -9.71
CA ARG A 150 -0.68 -32.34 -8.31
C ARG A 150 0.73 -32.88 -8.15
N PHE A 151 1.23 -33.57 -9.16
CA PHE A 151 2.54 -34.21 -9.12
C PHE A 151 3.68 -33.23 -9.36
N ASP A 152 3.38 -31.98 -9.71
CA ASP A 152 4.35 -30.97 -10.10
C ASP A 152 4.94 -30.24 -8.89
N ILE A 153 4.34 -30.42 -7.71
CA ILE A 153 4.66 -29.68 -6.48
C ILE A 153 5.18 -30.67 -5.44
N ARG A 154 6.51 -30.89 -5.43
CA ARG A 154 7.18 -31.67 -4.38
C ARG A 154 8.19 -30.83 -3.61
N GLN A 155 8.06 -30.86 -2.29
CA GLN A 155 8.98 -30.15 -1.40
C GLN A 155 10.40 -30.69 -1.51
N GLY A 156 11.37 -29.78 -1.50
CA GLY A 156 12.79 -30.10 -1.41
C GLY A 156 13.34 -29.89 -0.01
N GLU A 157 14.62 -29.51 0.09
CA GLU A 157 15.34 -29.38 1.37
C GLU A 157 15.02 -28.10 2.18
N ILE A 158 14.16 -27.21 1.68
CA ILE A 158 13.78 -25.97 2.36
C ILE A 158 12.46 -26.18 3.12
N GLY A 159 12.36 -25.58 4.31
CA GLY A 159 11.14 -25.54 5.10
C GLY A 159 10.18 -24.46 4.62
N ASP A 160 9.77 -24.52 3.35
CA ASP A 160 8.83 -23.60 2.71
C ASP A 160 7.48 -24.27 2.39
N CYS A 161 7.12 -25.32 3.13
CA CYS A 161 5.83 -26.03 3.01
C CYS A 161 4.60 -25.08 3.00
N TRP A 162 4.71 -23.92 3.64
CA TRP A 162 3.72 -22.85 3.61
C TRP A 162 3.46 -22.29 2.20
N PHE A 163 4.52 -22.10 1.40
CA PHE A 163 4.45 -21.66 0.01
C PHE A 163 3.83 -22.76 -0.87
N LEU A 164 4.24 -24.01 -0.66
CA LEU A 164 3.70 -25.15 -1.40
C LEU A 164 2.22 -25.38 -1.14
N ALA A 165 1.76 -25.22 0.11
CA ALA A 165 0.34 -25.35 0.44
C ALA A 165 -0.50 -24.27 -0.24
N ALA A 166 -0.03 -23.02 -0.25
CA ALA A 166 -0.67 -21.95 -1.00
C ALA A 166 -0.68 -22.24 -2.51
N LEU A 167 0.42 -22.74 -3.06
CA LEU A 167 0.55 -23.07 -4.48
C LEU A 167 -0.35 -24.25 -4.88
N SER A 168 -0.45 -25.28 -4.03
CA SER A 168 -1.36 -26.42 -4.20
C SER A 168 -2.82 -25.99 -4.18
N SER A 169 -3.18 -25.03 -3.32
CA SER A 169 -4.51 -24.42 -3.34
C SER A 169 -4.75 -23.65 -4.65
N LEU A 170 -3.76 -22.86 -5.10
CA LEU A 170 -3.83 -22.10 -6.35
C LEU A 170 -3.94 -23.00 -7.59
N SER A 171 -3.23 -24.13 -7.62
CA SER A 171 -3.19 -25.04 -8.77
C SER A 171 -4.55 -25.66 -9.10
N MET A 172 -5.47 -25.68 -8.12
CA MET A 172 -6.85 -26.13 -8.31
C MET A 172 -7.74 -25.10 -9.02
N HIS A 173 -7.23 -23.90 -9.25
CA HIS A 173 -7.94 -22.80 -9.89
C HIS A 173 -7.13 -22.26 -11.09
N PRO A 174 -7.27 -22.87 -12.28
CA PRO A 174 -6.48 -22.53 -13.47
C PRO A 174 -6.48 -21.03 -13.81
N ASP A 175 -7.62 -20.34 -13.66
CA ASP A 175 -7.74 -18.91 -13.94
C ASP A 175 -6.90 -18.03 -12.98
N LEU A 176 -6.78 -18.44 -11.71
CA LEU A 176 -5.93 -17.75 -10.72
C LEU A 176 -4.45 -18.04 -11.01
N LEU A 177 -4.17 -19.30 -11.32
CA LEU A 177 -2.83 -19.77 -11.62
C LEU A 177 -2.24 -19.10 -12.86
N ASP A 178 -3.03 -18.90 -13.91
CA ASP A 178 -2.62 -18.22 -15.16
C ASP A 178 -2.16 -16.77 -14.93
N GLN A 179 -2.57 -16.14 -13.82
CA GLN A 179 -2.06 -14.82 -13.44
C GLN A 179 -0.65 -14.92 -12.87
N VAL A 180 -0.38 -15.92 -12.04
CA VAL A 180 0.91 -16.08 -11.39
C VAL A 180 1.92 -16.75 -12.31
N VAL A 181 1.47 -17.72 -13.10
CA VAL A 181 2.23 -18.53 -14.06
C VAL A 181 1.63 -18.32 -15.46
N PRO A 182 2.00 -17.23 -16.17
CA PRO A 182 1.46 -16.94 -17.48
C PRO A 182 1.78 -18.03 -18.51
N THR A 183 0.78 -18.39 -19.30
CA THR A 183 0.90 -19.35 -20.40
C THR A 183 1.73 -18.82 -21.57
N GLY A 184 2.28 -19.74 -22.38
CA GLY A 184 3.05 -19.43 -23.59
C GLY A 184 4.57 -19.55 -23.44
N GLN A 185 5.07 -19.81 -22.23
CA GLN A 185 6.50 -19.99 -21.95
C GLN A 185 6.97 -21.40 -22.36
N SER A 186 8.20 -21.52 -22.89
CA SER A 186 8.72 -22.78 -23.42
C SER A 186 10.25 -22.87 -23.35
N PHE A 187 10.77 -24.09 -23.34
CA PHE A 187 12.20 -24.40 -23.52
C PHE A 187 12.59 -24.67 -24.98
N ASP A 188 11.63 -24.58 -25.89
CA ASP A 188 11.86 -24.74 -27.33
C ASP A 188 12.31 -23.41 -27.95
N SER A 189 13.44 -23.41 -28.65
CA SER A 189 13.94 -22.25 -29.40
C SER A 189 13.30 -22.11 -30.79
N SER A 190 12.63 -23.16 -31.27
CA SER A 190 12.00 -23.18 -32.60
C SER A 190 10.57 -22.62 -32.60
N SER A 191 10.00 -22.31 -31.43
CA SER A 191 8.69 -21.66 -31.34
C SER A 191 8.76 -20.27 -31.94
N ALA A 192 7.93 -20.00 -32.95
CA ALA A 192 7.83 -18.67 -33.52
C ALA A 192 7.30 -17.70 -32.45
N ALA A 193 7.99 -16.57 -32.30
CA ALA A 193 7.53 -15.51 -31.41
C ALA A 193 6.14 -15.05 -31.84
N SER A 194 5.17 -15.23 -30.95
CA SER A 194 3.81 -14.75 -31.11
C SER A 194 3.34 -14.15 -29.80
N ARG A 195 2.20 -13.45 -29.83
CA ARG A 195 1.60 -12.91 -28.60
C ARG A 195 1.23 -13.98 -27.55
N CYS A 196 1.15 -15.24 -27.95
CA CYS A 196 0.75 -16.36 -27.09
C CYS A 196 1.87 -17.39 -26.88
N SER A 197 3.06 -17.17 -27.43
CA SER A 197 4.19 -18.08 -27.28
C SER A 197 5.53 -17.35 -27.35
N PHE A 198 6.38 -17.59 -26.35
CA PHE A 198 7.68 -16.97 -26.21
C PHE A 198 8.78 -17.99 -26.55
N PRO A 199 9.68 -17.67 -27.49
CA PRO A 199 10.84 -18.50 -27.80
C PRO A 199 11.82 -18.58 -26.63
N TYR A 200 12.49 -19.72 -26.51
CA TYR A 200 13.49 -19.91 -25.47
C TYR A 200 14.69 -18.96 -25.65
N CYS A 201 14.93 -18.14 -24.64
CA CYS A 201 16.13 -17.29 -24.48
C CYS A 201 16.71 -17.35 -23.05
N GLY A 202 16.32 -18.38 -22.29
CA GLY A 202 16.71 -18.55 -20.89
C GLY A 202 15.98 -17.61 -19.91
N MET A 203 14.90 -16.94 -20.33
CA MET A 203 14.03 -16.09 -19.50
C MET A 203 12.72 -16.80 -19.18
N PHE A 204 12.28 -16.67 -17.93
CA PHE A 204 10.95 -17.07 -17.48
C PHE A 204 10.32 -15.94 -16.65
N TRP A 205 9.01 -15.83 -16.72
CA TRP A 205 8.23 -14.72 -16.19
C TRP A 205 7.09 -15.23 -15.32
N PHE A 206 6.94 -14.60 -14.16
CA PHE A 206 5.90 -14.85 -13.18
C PHE A 206 5.35 -13.53 -12.66
N ARG A 207 4.16 -13.55 -12.07
CA ARG A 207 3.55 -12.35 -11.49
C ARG A 207 3.17 -12.58 -10.04
N PHE A 208 3.47 -11.60 -9.20
CA PHE A 208 3.08 -11.63 -7.79
C PHE A 208 2.44 -10.32 -7.41
N TRP A 209 1.37 -10.40 -6.63
CA TRP A 209 0.77 -9.27 -5.97
C TRP A 209 1.63 -8.88 -4.77
N ARG A 210 1.98 -7.60 -4.64
CA ARG A 210 2.74 -7.08 -3.50
C ARG A 210 2.20 -5.71 -3.12
N PHE A 211 1.72 -5.58 -1.89
CA PHE A 211 1.35 -4.31 -1.27
C PHE A 211 0.34 -3.49 -2.09
N GLY A 212 -0.61 -4.17 -2.74
CA GLY A 212 -1.67 -3.56 -3.54
C GLY A 212 -1.43 -3.55 -5.05
N ASP A 213 -0.26 -3.95 -5.54
CA ASP A 213 0.07 -3.87 -6.96
C ASP A 213 0.62 -5.20 -7.49
N TRP A 214 0.37 -5.51 -8.76
CA TRP A 214 0.95 -6.65 -9.44
C TRP A 214 2.34 -6.35 -9.99
N TYR A 215 3.30 -7.21 -9.70
CA TYR A 215 4.67 -7.11 -10.19
C TYR A 215 5.03 -8.31 -11.06
N ASP A 216 5.57 -8.04 -12.24
CA ASP A 216 6.23 -9.02 -13.08
C ASP A 216 7.65 -9.26 -12.60
N VAL A 217 7.98 -10.54 -12.42
CA VAL A 217 9.29 -11.02 -12.00
C VAL A 217 9.83 -11.92 -13.08
N VAL A 218 10.95 -11.51 -13.66
CA VAL A 218 11.67 -12.27 -14.67
C VAL A 218 12.92 -12.87 -14.04
N ILE A 219 13.15 -14.16 -14.28
CA ILE A 219 14.32 -14.90 -13.82
C ILE A 219 15.00 -15.61 -14.98
N ASP A 220 16.27 -15.97 -14.79
CA ASP A 220 16.87 -17.02 -15.61
C ASP A 220 16.48 -18.43 -15.14
N ASP A 221 16.76 -19.46 -15.93
CA ASP A 221 16.38 -20.85 -15.65
C ASP A 221 17.46 -21.69 -14.95
N ARG A 222 18.54 -21.10 -14.43
CA ARG A 222 19.55 -21.85 -13.66
C ARG A 222 18.96 -22.24 -12.30
N LEU A 223 18.88 -23.54 -12.00
CA LEU A 223 18.31 -24.04 -10.76
C LEU A 223 19.40 -24.69 -9.89
N PRO A 224 19.33 -24.57 -8.55
CA PRO A 224 20.22 -25.28 -7.63
C PRO A 224 20.06 -26.80 -7.73
N THR A 225 21.17 -27.48 -7.90
CA THR A 225 21.23 -28.94 -8.03
C THR A 225 22.32 -29.55 -7.16
N GLN A 226 22.14 -30.81 -6.82
CA GLN A 226 23.14 -31.66 -6.21
C GLN A 226 23.11 -33.02 -6.91
N ASP A 227 24.27 -33.52 -7.35
CA ASP A 227 24.39 -34.76 -8.11
C ASP A 227 23.47 -34.83 -9.35
N GLY A 228 23.30 -33.69 -10.05
CA GLY A 228 22.45 -33.57 -11.23
C GLY A 228 20.94 -33.66 -10.94
N ARG A 229 20.51 -33.44 -9.70
CA ARG A 229 19.09 -33.41 -9.30
C ARG A 229 18.73 -32.08 -8.64
N LEU A 230 17.50 -31.61 -8.87
CA LEU A 230 16.95 -30.44 -8.19
C LEU A 230 16.87 -30.70 -6.68
N VAL A 231 17.26 -29.70 -5.89
CA VAL A 231 17.31 -29.80 -4.41
C VAL A 231 16.07 -29.20 -3.74
N PHE A 232 15.45 -28.21 -4.39
CA PHE A 232 14.29 -27.48 -3.86
C PHE A 232 12.98 -27.92 -4.54
N LEU A 233 11.97 -27.07 -4.66
CA LEU A 233 10.70 -27.42 -5.28
C LEU A 233 10.90 -28.02 -6.68
N HIS A 234 10.29 -29.17 -6.95
CA HIS A 234 10.39 -29.84 -8.25
C HIS A 234 9.16 -30.71 -8.56
N SER A 235 8.99 -31.05 -9.84
CA SER A 235 7.97 -32.00 -10.29
C SER A 235 8.40 -33.45 -10.09
N SER A 236 7.43 -34.34 -9.96
CA SER A 236 7.62 -35.79 -10.05
C SER A 236 8.15 -36.20 -11.43
N ASP A 237 7.74 -35.49 -12.47
CA ASP A 237 8.29 -35.65 -13.81
C ASP A 237 9.60 -34.86 -13.92
N ARG A 238 10.68 -35.57 -14.26
CA ARG A 238 12.01 -34.99 -14.40
C ARG A 238 12.15 -34.03 -15.59
N ASN A 239 11.15 -33.96 -16.46
CA ASN A 239 11.12 -33.09 -17.62
C ASN A 239 10.33 -31.80 -17.39
N GLU A 240 9.66 -31.62 -16.25
CA GLU A 240 8.82 -30.47 -15.98
C GLU A 240 9.42 -29.53 -14.93
N PHE A 241 9.36 -28.21 -15.18
CA PHE A 241 10.15 -27.23 -14.41
C PHE A 241 9.40 -25.96 -13.96
N TRP A 242 8.11 -25.78 -14.28
CA TRP A 242 7.40 -24.53 -13.94
C TRP A 242 7.38 -24.23 -12.43
N SER A 243 7.19 -25.25 -11.59
CA SER A 243 7.09 -25.09 -10.13
C SER A 243 8.43 -24.68 -9.53
N ALA A 244 9.52 -25.33 -9.94
CA ALA A 244 10.89 -24.97 -9.53
C ALA A 244 11.25 -23.53 -9.92
N LEU A 245 10.86 -23.11 -11.13
CA LEU A 245 11.07 -21.74 -11.62
C LEU A 245 10.19 -20.72 -10.88
N LEU A 246 8.95 -21.09 -10.53
CA LEU A 246 8.06 -20.23 -9.76
C LEU A 246 8.61 -19.97 -8.34
N GLU A 247 9.08 -21.01 -7.64
CA GLU A 247 9.76 -20.88 -6.34
C GLU A 247 10.98 -19.96 -6.48
N LYS A 248 11.80 -20.17 -7.51
CA LYS A 248 12.96 -19.31 -7.80
C LYS A 248 12.55 -17.84 -8.02
N ALA A 249 11.47 -17.56 -8.74
CA ALA A 249 10.98 -16.20 -8.95
C ALA A 249 10.46 -15.57 -7.65
N TYR A 250 9.83 -16.35 -6.79
CA TYR A 250 9.39 -15.89 -5.49
C TYR A 250 10.59 -15.61 -4.57
N VAL A 251 11.60 -16.47 -4.57
CA VAL A 251 12.88 -16.26 -3.86
C VAL A 251 13.56 -14.95 -4.25
N LYS A 252 13.50 -14.55 -5.53
CA LYS A 252 14.02 -13.26 -5.98
C LYS A 252 13.40 -12.07 -5.26
N LEU A 253 12.12 -12.17 -4.84
CA LEU A 253 11.45 -11.13 -4.05
C LEU A 253 11.90 -11.09 -2.59
N PHE A 254 12.30 -12.23 -2.02
CA PHE A 254 12.80 -12.36 -0.63
C PHE A 254 14.32 -12.20 -0.54
N GLY A 255 15.03 -12.33 -1.66
CA GLY A 255 16.46 -12.10 -1.82
C GLY A 255 17.36 -13.33 -1.65
N SER A 256 16.86 -14.43 -1.07
CA SER A 256 17.59 -15.70 -0.96
C SER A 256 16.67 -16.85 -0.56
N TYR A 257 17.00 -18.09 -0.93
CA TYR A 257 16.27 -19.29 -0.54
C TYR A 257 16.17 -19.46 0.99
N ASP A 258 17.23 -19.11 1.75
CA ASP A 258 17.18 -19.16 3.23
C ASP A 258 16.12 -18.22 3.83
N ALA A 259 15.81 -17.12 3.14
CA ALA A 259 14.80 -16.16 3.57
C ALA A 259 13.36 -16.64 3.35
N MET A 260 13.18 -17.78 2.66
CA MET A 260 11.88 -18.45 2.48
C MET A 260 11.48 -19.33 3.67
N ARG A 261 12.39 -19.56 4.64
CA ARG A 261 12.09 -20.36 5.83
C ARG A 261 11.13 -19.60 6.76
N GLY A 262 10.06 -20.28 7.19
CA GLY A 262 9.19 -19.79 8.27
C GLY A 262 8.19 -18.69 7.89
N GLY A 263 7.54 -18.81 6.73
CA GLY A 263 6.39 -17.97 6.36
C GLY A 263 5.03 -18.63 6.69
N SER A 264 3.93 -17.96 6.33
CA SER A 264 2.55 -18.48 6.47
C SER A 264 1.89 -18.65 5.10
N ALA A 265 1.09 -19.70 4.93
CA ALA A 265 0.40 -19.98 3.67
C ALA A 265 -0.53 -18.82 3.28
N ALA A 266 -1.10 -18.12 4.26
CA ALA A 266 -1.83 -16.87 4.08
C ALA A 266 -1.01 -15.85 3.29
N GLU A 267 0.24 -15.57 3.69
CA GLU A 267 1.07 -14.57 3.01
C GLU A 267 1.33 -14.92 1.54
N ALA A 268 1.57 -16.21 1.24
CA ALA A 268 1.73 -16.69 -0.13
C ALA A 268 0.41 -16.61 -0.91
N MET A 269 -0.73 -16.99 -0.31
CA MET A 269 -2.04 -16.88 -0.96
C MET A 269 -2.36 -15.42 -1.33
N GLU A 270 -2.01 -14.45 -0.48
CA GLU A 270 -2.15 -13.03 -0.81
C GLU A 270 -1.25 -12.63 -1.97
N ASP A 271 0.02 -13.05 -1.95
CA ASP A 271 0.98 -12.72 -3.01
C ASP A 271 0.62 -13.38 -4.35
N PHE A 272 -0.12 -14.48 -4.34
CA PHE A 272 -0.61 -15.15 -5.55
C PHE A 272 -1.93 -14.60 -6.08
N THR A 273 -2.77 -13.99 -5.23
CA THR A 273 -4.16 -13.69 -5.61
C THR A 273 -4.56 -12.22 -5.48
N GLY A 274 -3.80 -11.45 -4.70
CA GLY A 274 -4.22 -10.13 -4.21
C GLY A 274 -5.39 -10.16 -3.22
N GLY A 275 -5.81 -11.35 -2.80
CA GLY A 275 -6.88 -11.54 -1.82
C GLY A 275 -6.51 -11.06 -0.42
N LEU A 276 -7.51 -11.02 0.46
CA LEU A 276 -7.36 -10.67 1.87
C LEU A 276 -7.40 -11.92 2.74
N THR A 277 -6.41 -12.12 3.59
CA THR A 277 -6.37 -13.32 4.44
C THR A 277 -6.90 -13.12 5.85
N GLU A 278 -7.58 -14.13 6.38
CA GLU A 278 -8.09 -14.18 7.75
C GLU A 278 -7.63 -15.46 8.42
N LEU A 279 -7.04 -15.35 9.62
CA LEU A 279 -6.56 -16.49 10.40
C LEU A 279 -7.50 -16.79 11.57
N VAL A 280 -7.82 -18.07 11.76
CA VAL A 280 -8.67 -18.57 12.84
C VAL A 280 -7.92 -19.64 13.63
N ASP A 281 -7.75 -19.39 14.93
CA ASP A 281 -7.27 -20.39 15.90
C ASP A 281 -8.36 -21.46 16.13
N LEU A 282 -8.01 -22.73 15.94
CA LEU A 282 -8.87 -23.88 16.19
C LEU A 282 -8.72 -24.42 17.62
N GLY A 283 -9.51 -25.43 17.99
CA GLY A 283 -9.59 -25.95 19.35
C GLY A 283 -10.49 -25.09 20.26
N SER A 284 -9.99 -24.66 21.42
CA SER A 284 -10.81 -23.97 22.44
C SER A 284 -11.26 -22.56 22.05
N LYS A 285 -10.64 -21.95 21.04
CA LYS A 285 -10.97 -20.60 20.55
C LYS A 285 -11.82 -20.61 19.27
N THR A 286 -12.23 -21.80 18.81
CA THR A 286 -12.97 -21.96 17.56
C THR A 286 -14.28 -21.17 17.60
N PRO A 287 -14.58 -20.33 16.59
CA PRO A 287 -15.86 -19.65 16.50
C PRO A 287 -17.03 -20.64 16.38
N GLU A 288 -18.13 -20.44 17.13
CA GLU A 288 -19.28 -21.36 17.15
C GLU A 288 -19.89 -21.61 15.76
N LYS A 289 -19.90 -20.59 14.89
CA LYS A 289 -20.45 -20.64 13.53
C LYS A 289 -19.38 -20.87 12.45
N LEU A 290 -18.21 -21.42 12.80
CA LEU A 290 -17.09 -21.57 11.87
C LEU A 290 -17.44 -22.38 10.62
N PHE A 291 -18.17 -23.50 10.75
CA PHE A 291 -18.54 -24.30 9.57
C PHE A 291 -19.38 -23.51 8.56
N THR A 292 -20.35 -22.73 9.04
CA THR A 292 -21.15 -21.82 8.20
C THR A 292 -20.29 -20.72 7.57
N MET A 293 -19.25 -20.23 8.27
CA MET A 293 -18.28 -19.32 7.67
C MET A 293 -17.49 -19.99 6.53
N MET A 294 -17.06 -21.24 6.70
CA MET A 294 -16.37 -22.02 5.66
C MET A 294 -17.25 -22.24 4.44
N GLU A 295 -18.53 -22.57 4.62
CA GLU A 295 -19.48 -22.71 3.50
C GLU A 295 -19.67 -21.39 2.74
N ARG A 296 -19.81 -20.28 3.46
CA ARG A 296 -19.92 -18.95 2.85
C ARG A 296 -18.63 -18.61 2.09
N ALA A 297 -17.46 -18.89 2.66
CA ALA A 297 -16.17 -18.65 2.02
C ALA A 297 -16.01 -19.50 0.74
N HIS A 298 -16.31 -20.79 0.82
CA HIS A 298 -16.30 -21.72 -0.32
C HIS A 298 -17.27 -21.28 -1.42
N GLY A 299 -18.50 -20.90 -1.07
CA GLY A 299 -19.50 -20.39 -2.03
C GLY A 299 -19.13 -19.05 -2.68
N ARG A 300 -18.19 -18.29 -2.10
CA ARG A 300 -17.61 -17.07 -2.68
C ARG A 300 -16.24 -17.33 -3.35
N ALA A 301 -15.89 -18.59 -3.62
CA ALA A 301 -14.62 -19.01 -4.20
C ALA A 301 -13.37 -18.55 -3.42
N SER A 302 -13.49 -18.35 -2.09
CA SER A 302 -12.32 -18.08 -1.25
C SER A 302 -11.44 -19.33 -1.14
N LEU A 303 -10.12 -19.15 -1.16
CA LEU A 303 -9.19 -20.23 -0.87
C LEU A 303 -9.12 -20.47 0.64
N MET A 304 -8.85 -21.70 1.05
CA MET A 304 -8.73 -22.06 2.45
C MET A 304 -7.55 -23.03 2.64
N ALA A 305 -6.73 -22.75 3.64
CA ALA A 305 -5.61 -23.60 4.06
C ALA A 305 -5.67 -23.82 5.57
N CYS A 306 -5.05 -24.88 6.06
CA CYS A 306 -5.01 -25.19 7.49
C CYS A 306 -3.70 -25.87 7.86
N SER A 307 -3.36 -25.84 9.14
CA SER A 307 -2.10 -26.42 9.61
C SER A 307 -2.25 -27.00 11.02
N ILE A 308 -1.31 -27.88 11.35
CA ILE A 308 -1.17 -28.49 12.67
C ILE A 308 0.13 -27.98 13.27
N ASP A 309 0.08 -27.35 14.44
CA ASP A 309 1.29 -26.83 15.10
C ASP A 309 2.18 -28.01 15.56
N ALA A 310 3.49 -27.87 15.36
CA ALA A 310 4.52 -28.78 15.88
C ALA A 310 5.38 -28.10 16.96
N ASN A 311 6.18 -28.88 17.67
CA ASN A 311 7.20 -28.31 18.55
C ASN A 311 8.22 -27.52 17.70
N PRO A 312 8.76 -26.38 18.17
CA PRO A 312 9.64 -25.52 17.38
C PRO A 312 10.87 -26.21 16.78
N ASP A 313 11.37 -27.26 17.44
CA ASP A 313 12.54 -28.03 17.01
C ASP A 313 12.21 -29.19 16.06
N GLN A 314 10.93 -29.36 15.72
CA GLN A 314 10.41 -30.49 14.95
C GLN A 314 9.56 -29.99 13.79
N VAL A 315 10.05 -30.21 12.57
CA VAL A 315 9.30 -29.93 11.33
C VAL A 315 8.80 -31.27 10.77
N GLU A 316 7.57 -31.30 10.27
CA GLU A 316 6.99 -32.46 9.54
C GLU A 316 7.03 -33.79 10.31
N THR A 317 6.46 -33.80 11.53
CA THR A 317 6.39 -35.02 12.35
C THR A 317 5.08 -35.78 12.16
N GLU A 318 5.13 -37.11 12.23
CA GLU A 318 3.93 -37.95 12.16
C GLU A 318 3.03 -37.72 13.37
N GLY A 319 1.78 -37.37 13.08
CA GLY A 319 0.68 -37.22 14.01
C GLY A 319 -0.25 -38.44 13.98
N PRO A 320 -1.34 -38.39 14.76
CA PRO A 320 -2.32 -39.47 14.81
C PRO A 320 -3.07 -39.59 13.47
N PHE A 321 -3.46 -40.82 13.13
CA PHE A 321 -4.30 -41.14 11.96
C PHE A 321 -3.73 -40.64 10.61
N GLY A 322 -2.41 -40.62 10.46
CA GLY A 322 -1.75 -40.25 9.21
C GLY A 322 -1.54 -38.74 8.98
N LEU A 323 -2.03 -37.89 9.90
CA LEU A 323 -1.82 -36.44 9.82
C LEU A 323 -0.37 -36.07 10.13
N ILE A 324 0.13 -34.96 9.55
CA ILE A 324 1.50 -34.47 9.72
C ILE A 324 1.46 -33.14 10.46
N ARG A 325 2.27 -33.02 11.52
CA ARG A 325 2.43 -31.79 12.31
C ARG A 325 3.54 -30.92 11.74
N GLY A 326 3.42 -29.61 11.89
CA GLY A 326 4.34 -28.63 11.32
C GLY A 326 4.21 -28.56 9.80
N HIS A 327 3.04 -28.90 9.28
CA HIS A 327 2.74 -29.00 7.85
C HIS A 327 1.41 -28.32 7.51
N ALA A 328 1.29 -27.85 6.28
CA ALA A 328 0.13 -27.14 5.78
C ALA A 328 -0.67 -27.99 4.79
N TYR A 329 -1.99 -27.88 4.87
CA TYR A 329 -2.98 -28.61 4.09
C TYR A 329 -3.95 -27.63 3.43
N SER A 330 -4.47 -27.96 2.25
CA SER A 330 -5.51 -27.18 1.58
C SER A 330 -6.91 -27.69 1.97
N VAL A 331 -7.87 -26.81 2.21
CA VAL A 331 -9.28 -27.17 2.35
C VAL A 331 -9.95 -27.01 0.98
N THR A 332 -10.35 -28.12 0.36
CA THR A 332 -10.84 -28.12 -1.02
C THR A 332 -12.37 -28.15 -1.13
N ALA A 333 -13.06 -28.58 -0.09
CA ALA A 333 -14.53 -28.54 -0.02
C ALA A 333 -15.04 -28.61 1.42
N VAL A 334 -16.26 -28.11 1.62
CA VAL A 334 -17.05 -28.32 2.84
C VAL A 334 -18.46 -28.73 2.46
N CYS A 335 -19.05 -29.69 3.17
CA CYS A 335 -20.42 -30.09 2.89
C CYS A 335 -21.15 -30.62 4.12
N ARG A 336 -22.48 -30.45 4.12
CA ARG A 336 -23.38 -31.16 5.03
C ARG A 336 -24.00 -32.35 4.31
N LEU A 337 -23.92 -33.52 4.92
CA LEU A 337 -24.50 -34.76 4.41
C LEU A 337 -25.55 -35.31 5.36
N GLY A 338 -26.69 -35.74 4.81
CA GLY A 338 -27.65 -36.56 5.56
C GLY A 338 -27.19 -38.00 5.61
N SER A 339 -26.87 -38.51 6.80
CA SER A 339 -26.60 -39.93 7.06
C SER A 339 -27.70 -40.49 7.96
N GLY A 340 -28.72 -41.11 7.34
CA GLY A 340 -29.93 -41.54 8.04
C GLY A 340 -30.72 -40.36 8.61
N GLN A 341 -30.91 -40.31 9.93
CA GLN A 341 -31.60 -39.21 10.64
C GLN A 341 -30.67 -38.09 11.11
N LYS A 342 -29.35 -38.20 10.90
CA LYS A 342 -28.36 -37.22 11.38
C LYS A 342 -27.75 -36.45 10.22
N LEU A 343 -27.58 -35.14 10.43
CA LEU A 343 -26.80 -34.28 9.55
C LEU A 343 -25.34 -34.31 10.02
N VAL A 344 -24.42 -34.60 9.11
CA VAL A 344 -22.98 -34.65 9.38
C VAL A 344 -22.28 -33.54 8.61
N GLU A 345 -21.44 -32.79 9.30
CA GLU A 345 -20.61 -31.74 8.73
C GLU A 345 -19.23 -32.31 8.40
N LEU A 346 -18.85 -32.26 7.12
CA LEU A 346 -17.59 -32.81 6.62
C LEU A 346 -16.73 -31.72 5.97
N VAL A 347 -15.42 -31.84 6.15
CA VAL A 347 -14.40 -31.01 5.52
C VAL A 347 -13.53 -31.92 4.66
N ARG A 348 -13.27 -31.49 3.41
CA ARG A 348 -12.32 -32.15 2.52
C ARG A 348 -11.01 -31.40 2.56
N LEU A 349 -9.94 -32.13 2.85
CA LEU A 349 -8.60 -31.63 3.00
C LEU A 349 -7.68 -32.28 2.00
N ARG A 350 -6.57 -31.62 1.70
CA ARG A 350 -5.57 -32.14 0.79
C ARG A 350 -4.16 -31.92 1.31
N ASN A 351 -3.39 -33.00 1.35
CA ASN A 351 -1.96 -32.99 1.62
C ASN A 351 -1.19 -32.61 0.34
N PRO A 352 -0.39 -31.54 0.32
CA PRO A 352 0.37 -31.13 -0.87
C PRO A 352 1.39 -32.18 -1.33
N TRP A 353 1.81 -33.13 -0.48
CA TRP A 353 2.73 -34.19 -0.90
C TRP A 353 2.12 -35.17 -1.91
N GLY A 354 0.79 -35.24 -2.01
CA GLY A 354 0.09 -36.09 -2.97
C GLY A 354 0.47 -37.58 -2.87
N ASN A 355 0.77 -38.06 -1.66
CA ASN A 355 1.14 -39.44 -1.36
C ASN A 355 0.11 -40.11 -0.45
N ASP A 356 0.34 -41.38 -0.12
CA ASP A 356 -0.51 -42.26 0.71
C ASP A 356 -0.63 -41.85 2.19
N ARG A 357 -0.10 -40.68 2.59
CA ARG A 357 -0.23 -40.14 3.95
C ARG A 357 -1.51 -39.33 4.09
N GLU A 358 -2.62 -40.06 4.14
CA GLU A 358 -3.98 -39.55 4.28
C GLU A 358 -4.59 -39.87 5.64
N TRP A 359 -5.70 -39.19 5.95
CA TRP A 359 -6.50 -39.45 7.14
C TRP A 359 -7.02 -40.89 7.16
N SER A 360 -6.71 -41.62 8.23
CA SER A 360 -7.12 -43.02 8.40
C SER A 360 -8.30 -43.23 9.35
N GLY A 361 -9.01 -42.15 9.72
CA GLY A 361 -10.12 -42.19 10.68
C GLY A 361 -11.51 -42.29 10.03
N PRO A 362 -12.59 -41.92 10.74
CA PRO A 362 -13.95 -41.87 10.17
C PRO A 362 -14.03 -41.00 8.92
N TRP A 363 -14.80 -41.44 7.93
CA TRP A 363 -14.97 -40.80 6.62
C TRP A 363 -13.71 -40.73 5.73
N SER A 364 -12.63 -41.41 6.12
CA SER A 364 -11.49 -41.69 5.22
C SER A 364 -11.92 -42.45 3.96
N ASP A 365 -11.04 -42.55 2.98
CA ASP A 365 -11.31 -43.21 1.71
C ASP A 365 -11.73 -44.68 1.87
N GLY A 366 -11.17 -45.40 2.85
CA GLY A 366 -11.55 -46.78 3.18
C GLY A 366 -12.75 -46.94 4.13
N SER A 367 -13.37 -45.85 4.56
CA SER A 367 -14.38 -45.82 5.63
C SER A 367 -15.70 -46.50 5.24
N ALA A 368 -16.26 -47.29 6.16
CA ALA A 368 -17.53 -47.98 5.94
C ALA A 368 -18.74 -47.02 5.96
N GLU A 369 -18.58 -45.84 6.57
CA GLU A 369 -19.57 -44.77 6.69
C GLU A 369 -20.05 -44.28 5.33
N TRP A 370 -19.19 -44.31 4.29
CA TRP A 370 -19.61 -43.99 2.94
C TRP A 370 -20.74 -44.87 2.43
N LYS A 371 -20.86 -46.12 2.90
CA LYS A 371 -21.90 -47.07 2.47
C LYS A 371 -23.31 -46.57 2.72
N SER A 372 -23.54 -45.72 3.73
CA SER A 372 -24.87 -45.16 4.03
C SER A 372 -25.28 -44.00 3.12
N ILE A 373 -24.34 -43.41 2.37
CA ILE A 373 -24.58 -42.27 1.49
C ILE A 373 -24.97 -42.76 0.09
N SER A 374 -26.03 -42.15 -0.48
CA SER A 374 -26.53 -42.48 -1.82
C SER A 374 -25.49 -42.19 -2.92
N SER A 375 -25.56 -42.92 -4.03
CA SER A 375 -24.65 -42.70 -5.16
C SER A 375 -24.78 -41.30 -5.79
N CYS A 376 -25.97 -40.70 -5.73
CA CYS A 376 -26.20 -39.32 -6.20
C CYS A 376 -25.45 -38.32 -5.32
N GLU A 377 -25.55 -38.45 -4.01
CA GLU A 377 -24.86 -37.58 -3.05
C GLU A 377 -23.33 -37.72 -3.14
N ARG A 378 -22.81 -38.96 -3.31
CA ARG A 378 -21.37 -39.18 -3.52
C ARG A 378 -20.86 -38.51 -4.79
N LYS A 379 -21.64 -38.55 -5.88
CA LYS A 379 -21.31 -37.81 -7.12
C LYS A 379 -21.40 -36.30 -6.92
N ARG A 380 -22.40 -35.82 -6.18
CA ARG A 380 -22.59 -34.38 -5.90
C ARG A 380 -21.40 -33.77 -5.15
N ILE A 381 -20.83 -34.51 -4.19
CA ILE A 381 -19.64 -34.05 -3.45
C ILE A 381 -18.32 -34.34 -4.17
N GLY A 382 -18.37 -34.94 -5.36
CA GLY A 382 -17.17 -35.29 -6.13
C GLY A 382 -16.28 -36.29 -5.38
N LEU A 383 -16.87 -37.27 -4.69
CA LEU A 383 -16.11 -38.27 -3.95
C LEU A 383 -15.30 -39.14 -4.91
N VAL A 384 -13.98 -39.08 -4.77
CA VAL A 384 -13.00 -39.91 -5.47
C VAL A 384 -12.28 -40.73 -4.39
N PHE A 385 -12.03 -42.01 -4.67
CA PHE A 385 -11.26 -42.90 -3.79
C PHE A 385 -9.93 -43.19 -4.48
N GLU A 386 -8.99 -42.26 -4.37
CA GLU A 386 -7.66 -42.35 -4.97
C GLU A 386 -6.63 -41.94 -3.93
N ASN A 387 -5.46 -42.59 -3.93
CA ASN A 387 -4.35 -42.19 -3.08
C ASN A 387 -3.71 -40.92 -3.65
N ASP A 388 -4.34 -39.78 -3.43
CA ASP A 388 -3.93 -38.49 -3.98
C ASP A 388 -3.68 -37.39 -2.95
N GLY A 389 -3.69 -37.77 -1.68
CA GLY A 389 -3.53 -36.89 -0.55
C GLY A 389 -4.82 -36.13 -0.19
N GLU A 390 -5.92 -36.26 -0.95
CA GLU A 390 -7.22 -35.68 -0.64
C GLU A 390 -8.05 -36.66 0.20
N PHE A 391 -8.65 -36.16 1.28
CA PHE A 391 -9.46 -36.98 2.17
C PHE A 391 -10.56 -36.16 2.82
N TRP A 392 -11.64 -36.84 3.21
CA TRP A 392 -12.70 -36.24 4.01
C TRP A 392 -12.54 -36.59 5.48
N MET A 393 -12.92 -35.65 6.35
CA MET A 393 -13.01 -35.90 7.78
C MET A 393 -14.20 -35.15 8.42
N PRO A 394 -14.71 -35.61 9.57
CA PRO A 394 -15.68 -34.86 10.35
C PRO A 394 -15.15 -33.50 10.78
N PHE A 395 -15.99 -32.46 10.70
CA PHE A 395 -15.63 -31.12 11.18
C PHE A 395 -15.21 -31.12 12.67
N SER A 396 -15.81 -31.98 13.49
CA SER A 396 -15.43 -32.12 14.89
C SER A 396 -14.00 -32.64 15.07
N GLU A 397 -13.55 -33.57 14.24
CA GLU A 397 -12.17 -34.08 14.27
C GLU A 397 -11.22 -33.05 13.65
N PHE A 398 -11.65 -32.30 12.63
CA PHE A 398 -10.88 -31.19 12.07
C PHE A 398 -10.52 -30.16 13.14
N VAL A 399 -11.52 -29.65 13.88
CA VAL A 399 -11.33 -28.69 14.98
C VAL A 399 -10.46 -29.26 16.11
N ARG A 400 -10.46 -30.58 16.28
CA ARG A 400 -9.71 -31.27 17.34
C ARG A 400 -8.23 -31.42 17.02
N TYR A 401 -7.87 -31.77 15.78
CA TYR A 401 -6.48 -32.06 15.41
C TYR A 401 -5.76 -30.88 14.75
N PHE A 402 -6.47 -30.04 14.01
CA PHE A 402 -5.88 -28.86 13.38
C PHE A 402 -5.78 -27.71 14.38
N SER A 403 -4.73 -26.90 14.21
CA SER A 403 -4.42 -25.79 15.10
C SER A 403 -4.90 -24.46 14.51
N ARG A 404 -4.81 -24.29 13.19
CA ARG A 404 -5.13 -23.04 12.50
C ARG A 404 -5.86 -23.30 11.19
N LEU A 405 -6.78 -22.39 10.86
CA LEU A 405 -7.44 -22.28 9.57
C LEU A 405 -7.20 -20.87 9.02
N GLU A 406 -6.83 -20.80 7.75
CA GLU A 406 -6.51 -19.56 7.04
C GLU A 406 -7.47 -19.44 5.84
N PHE A 407 -8.22 -18.35 5.77
CA PHE A 407 -9.03 -17.98 4.62
C PHE A 407 -8.24 -17.01 3.73
N CYS A 408 -8.41 -17.09 2.42
CA CYS A 408 -8.02 -16.05 1.47
C CYS A 408 -9.26 -15.62 0.66
N HIS A 409 -9.79 -14.46 0.99
CA HIS A 409 -10.95 -13.89 0.33
C HIS A 409 -10.54 -13.17 -0.95
N LEU A 410 -11.07 -13.64 -2.08
CA LEU A 410 -10.80 -13.05 -3.39
C LEU A 410 -11.63 -11.78 -3.59
N GLY A 411 -10.97 -10.69 -3.99
CA GLY A 411 -11.60 -9.40 -4.29
C GLY A 411 -11.93 -9.22 -5.77
N PRO A 412 -12.43 -8.05 -6.19
CA PRO A 412 -12.68 -7.72 -7.60
C PRO A 412 -11.41 -7.68 -8.46
N GLU A 413 -10.28 -7.24 -7.88
CA GLU A 413 -8.96 -7.33 -8.52
C GLU A 413 -8.55 -8.79 -8.74
N SER A 414 -9.03 -9.66 -7.84
CA SER A 414 -9.00 -11.10 -8.02
C SER A 414 -10.11 -11.61 -8.98
N GLY A 415 -10.56 -10.79 -9.92
CA GLY A 415 -11.73 -11.06 -10.77
C GLY A 415 -11.61 -10.49 -12.18
N CYS A 416 -10.58 -9.68 -12.48
CA CYS A 416 -10.10 -9.44 -13.85
C CYS A 416 -9.32 -10.65 -14.42
N PHE A 417 -9.36 -11.78 -13.70
CA PHE A 417 -8.84 -13.06 -14.14
C PHE A 417 -9.59 -13.53 -15.39
N GLY A 418 -8.85 -13.63 -16.49
CA GLY A 418 -9.31 -13.72 -17.87
C GLY A 418 -10.62 -14.49 -18.10
N ARG A 419 -11.61 -13.78 -18.67
CA ARG A 419 -12.68 -14.25 -19.57
C ARG A 419 -13.51 -15.52 -19.24
N SER A 420 -13.30 -16.29 -18.18
CA SER A 420 -13.93 -17.62 -18.06
C SER A 420 -14.60 -17.97 -16.74
N PHE A 421 -14.65 -17.08 -15.74
CA PHE A 421 -15.73 -17.18 -14.75
C PHE A 421 -17.00 -16.63 -15.40
N LYS A 422 -17.82 -17.51 -15.97
CA LYS A 422 -19.15 -17.18 -16.46
C LYS A 422 -19.85 -16.31 -15.41
N GLN A 423 -20.11 -15.07 -15.79
CA GLN A 423 -20.69 -14.01 -14.98
C GLN A 423 -22.04 -14.39 -14.37
N GLU A 424 -22.64 -15.49 -14.84
CA GLU A 424 -23.96 -15.98 -14.45
C GLU A 424 -23.95 -16.93 -13.23
N ASP A 425 -22.83 -17.58 -12.88
CA ASP A 425 -22.81 -18.64 -11.85
C ASP A 425 -22.38 -18.19 -10.44
N CYS A 426 -21.78 -17.00 -10.26
CA CYS A 426 -21.32 -16.51 -8.96
C CYS A 426 -22.04 -15.22 -8.54
N LYS A 427 -23.28 -15.34 -8.03
CA LYS A 427 -24.08 -14.19 -7.54
C LYS A 427 -23.53 -13.50 -6.28
N ARG A 428 -22.42 -13.98 -5.68
CA ARG A 428 -21.92 -13.49 -4.38
C ARG A 428 -20.40 -13.36 -4.40
N ARG A 429 -19.89 -12.20 -4.83
CA ARG A 429 -18.46 -11.84 -4.70
C ARG A 429 -18.28 -10.87 -3.54
N TRP A 430 -17.05 -10.75 -3.03
CA TRP A 430 -16.69 -9.65 -2.13
C TRP A 430 -16.50 -8.38 -2.95
N GLU A 431 -17.04 -7.29 -2.43
CA GLU A 431 -16.65 -5.95 -2.86
C GLU A 431 -15.45 -5.52 -2.04
N MET A 432 -14.54 -4.76 -2.65
CA MET A 432 -13.30 -4.33 -1.99
C MET A 432 -13.09 -2.85 -2.25
N THR A 433 -12.77 -2.12 -1.18
CA THR A 433 -12.17 -0.79 -1.28
C THR A 433 -10.75 -0.80 -0.71
N LYS A 434 -9.85 -0.10 -1.38
CA LYS A 434 -8.42 -0.07 -1.11
C LYS A 434 -7.98 1.37 -0.94
N GLU A 435 -7.33 1.65 0.19
CA GLU A 435 -6.86 2.99 0.55
C GLU A 435 -5.37 2.94 0.90
N ASP A 436 -4.56 3.76 0.24
CA ASP A 436 -3.14 3.93 0.54
C ASP A 436 -2.96 5.02 1.61
N GLY A 437 -2.12 4.75 2.61
CA GLY A 437 -1.83 5.72 3.67
C GLY A 437 -0.39 5.69 4.16
N GLU A 438 -0.02 6.70 4.94
CA GLU A 438 1.33 6.82 5.49
C GLU A 438 1.30 7.40 6.92
N TRP A 439 2.02 6.75 7.83
CA TRP A 439 2.38 7.32 9.13
C TRP A 439 3.70 8.05 8.96
N ILE A 440 3.65 9.37 9.13
CA ILE A 440 4.80 10.26 9.00
C ILE A 440 5.12 10.81 10.37
N ARG A 441 6.39 10.72 10.76
CA ARG A 441 6.86 11.16 12.08
C ARG A 441 6.49 12.62 12.31
N HIS A 442 6.08 12.94 13.54
CA HIS A 442 5.67 14.29 13.96
C HIS A 442 4.44 14.87 13.24
N SER A 443 3.82 14.11 12.31
CA SER A 443 2.66 14.54 11.54
C SER A 443 1.50 13.58 11.75
N THR A 444 1.46 12.47 11.02
CA THR A 444 0.34 11.50 11.03
C THR A 444 0.62 10.25 11.86
N ALA A 445 1.85 10.07 12.37
CA ALA A 445 2.23 8.94 13.21
C ALA A 445 1.76 9.11 14.68
N GLY A 446 0.44 9.11 14.89
CA GLY A 446 -0.18 9.43 16.17
C GLY A 446 -0.11 8.32 17.23
N GLY A 447 0.21 7.08 16.85
CA GLY A 447 0.22 5.93 17.74
C GLY A 447 -1.19 5.50 18.18
N CYS A 448 -1.30 4.43 18.96
CA CYS A 448 -2.60 3.88 19.36
C CYS A 448 -3.29 4.64 20.50
N ARG A 449 -4.58 4.34 20.75
CA ARG A 449 -5.44 5.00 21.75
C ARG A 449 -4.94 4.90 23.20
N ASN A 450 -4.13 3.88 23.49
CA ASN A 450 -3.58 3.64 24.84
C ASN A 450 -2.53 4.67 25.25
N ASN A 451 -2.00 5.46 24.31
CA ASN A 451 -1.02 6.50 24.57
C ASN A 451 -1.67 7.76 25.15
N ALA A 452 -2.29 7.64 26.33
CA ALA A 452 -2.99 8.72 27.02
C ALA A 452 -2.06 9.90 27.39
N ARG A 453 -0.74 9.66 27.46
CA ARG A 453 0.27 10.69 27.75
C ARG A 453 0.47 11.68 26.59
N THR A 454 0.47 11.20 25.34
CA THR A 454 0.73 12.05 24.17
C THR A 454 -0.56 12.61 23.56
N ARG A 455 -1.70 11.93 23.72
CA ARG A 455 -3.02 12.33 23.16
C ARG A 455 -3.01 12.60 21.64
N THR A 456 -2.11 11.93 20.92
CA THR A 456 -1.83 12.10 19.49
C THR A 456 -2.68 11.20 18.57
N PHE A 457 -3.51 10.30 19.12
CA PHE A 457 -4.26 9.28 18.37
C PHE A 457 -5.11 9.85 17.21
N HIS A 458 -5.70 11.02 17.40
CA HIS A 458 -6.56 11.69 16.42
C HIS A 458 -5.81 12.21 15.18
N MET A 459 -4.48 12.24 15.24
CA MET A 459 -3.60 12.66 14.13
C MET A 459 -3.33 11.55 13.13
N ASN A 460 -3.64 10.29 13.47
CA ASN A 460 -3.57 9.20 12.50
C ASN A 460 -4.52 9.45 11.32
N PRO A 461 -4.20 8.94 10.11
CA PRO A 461 -5.12 8.98 8.99
C PRO A 461 -6.48 8.37 9.37
N GLN A 462 -7.57 8.91 8.83
CA GLN A 462 -8.93 8.53 9.21
C GLN A 462 -9.69 8.13 7.94
N PHE A 463 -10.30 6.95 7.93
CA PHE A 463 -11.01 6.43 6.75
C PHE A 463 -12.47 6.20 7.09
N ARG A 464 -13.36 6.90 6.39
CA ARG A 464 -14.80 6.68 6.53
C ARG A 464 -15.20 5.43 5.76
N VAL A 465 -16.14 4.66 6.32
CA VAL A 465 -16.76 3.51 5.68
C VAL A 465 -18.25 3.45 6.00
N GLN A 466 -19.06 3.18 4.98
CA GLN A 466 -20.49 2.90 5.15
C GLN A 466 -20.73 1.40 5.25
N VAL A 467 -21.34 0.95 6.35
CA VAL A 467 -21.81 -0.43 6.50
C VAL A 467 -23.27 -0.49 6.07
N ILE A 468 -23.58 -1.44 5.18
CA ILE A 468 -24.91 -1.70 4.63
C ILE A 468 -25.28 -3.14 4.96
N ASP A 469 -26.56 -3.38 5.24
CA ASP A 469 -27.09 -4.73 5.40
C ASP A 469 -27.10 -5.48 4.05
N PRO A 470 -26.43 -6.63 3.94
CA PRO A 470 -26.45 -7.44 2.73
C PRO A 470 -27.77 -8.19 2.49
N ASP A 471 -28.57 -8.46 3.52
CA ASP A 471 -29.79 -9.27 3.44
C ASP A 471 -30.90 -8.72 4.35
N GLU A 472 -31.69 -7.79 3.82
CA GLU A 472 -32.84 -7.19 4.52
C GLU A 472 -33.94 -8.21 4.92
N THR A 473 -33.78 -9.48 4.55
CA THR A 473 -34.70 -10.57 4.89
C THR A 473 -34.20 -11.48 6.01
N ASP A 474 -32.98 -11.28 6.49
CA ASP A 474 -32.46 -12.00 7.66
C ASP A 474 -32.82 -11.29 8.98
N ASP A 475 -32.91 -12.06 10.08
CA ASP A 475 -33.24 -11.52 11.40
C ASP A 475 -32.04 -10.80 12.07
N ASP A 476 -30.86 -10.83 11.45
CA ASP A 476 -29.60 -10.38 12.04
C ASP A 476 -29.36 -8.87 11.83
N ASN A 477 -30.01 -8.22 10.86
CA ASN A 477 -30.01 -6.76 10.60
C ASN A 477 -28.60 -6.10 10.65
N THR A 478 -27.56 -6.76 10.13
CA THR A 478 -26.16 -6.36 10.32
C THR A 478 -25.30 -6.62 9.09
N GLY A 479 -24.39 -5.70 8.79
CA GLY A 479 -23.41 -5.84 7.72
C GLY A 479 -22.10 -6.47 8.21
N THR A 480 -21.54 -7.37 7.40
CA THR A 480 -20.19 -7.91 7.62
C THR A 480 -19.16 -7.14 6.80
N ILE A 481 -18.13 -6.63 7.47
CA ILE A 481 -16.92 -6.10 6.85
C ILE A 481 -15.69 -6.86 7.35
N ILE A 482 -14.71 -7.05 6.48
CA ILE A 482 -13.40 -7.61 6.83
C ILE A 482 -12.37 -6.53 6.53
N VAL A 483 -11.60 -6.14 7.53
CA VAL A 483 -10.63 -5.03 7.44
C VAL A 483 -9.22 -5.57 7.57
N GLY A 484 -8.44 -5.42 6.50
CA GLY A 484 -7.01 -5.72 6.44
C GLY A 484 -6.18 -4.45 6.47
N LEU A 485 -5.23 -4.37 7.40
CA LEU A 485 -4.25 -3.28 7.49
C LEU A 485 -2.84 -3.84 7.27
N MET A 486 -2.28 -3.60 6.09
CA MET A 486 -0.97 -4.09 5.68
C MET A 486 0.06 -2.98 5.73
N GLN A 487 1.21 -3.20 6.36
CA GLN A 487 2.34 -2.28 6.31
C GLN A 487 3.25 -2.60 5.11
N LYS A 488 3.66 -1.58 4.37
CA LYS A 488 4.58 -1.71 3.24
C LYS A 488 6.00 -1.63 3.77
N SER A 489 6.72 -2.75 3.74
CA SER A 489 8.12 -2.77 4.15
C SER A 489 8.98 -1.96 3.15
N ARG A 490 9.92 -1.15 3.67
CA ARG A 490 10.87 -0.42 2.84
C ARG A 490 11.93 -1.41 2.37
N ARG A 491 12.22 -1.42 1.05
CA ARG A 491 13.09 -2.38 0.34
C ARG A 491 14.55 -2.47 0.82
N GLU A 492 14.91 -1.85 1.93
CA GLU A 492 16.28 -1.76 2.42
C GLU A 492 16.36 -2.31 3.84
N ALA A 493 16.87 -3.54 3.94
CA ALA A 493 17.16 -4.30 5.15
C ALA A 493 15.95 -4.89 5.89
N PHE A 494 16.24 -5.96 6.63
CA PHE A 494 15.39 -6.67 7.59
C PHE A 494 14.88 -5.74 8.72
N GLN A 495 14.14 -4.68 8.40
CA GLN A 495 13.44 -3.91 9.42
C GLN A 495 12.29 -4.75 9.96
N GLU A 496 12.32 -4.96 11.28
CA GLU A 496 11.22 -5.59 11.99
C GLU A 496 9.91 -4.84 11.71
N HIS A 497 8.87 -5.58 11.39
CA HIS A 497 7.53 -5.05 11.23
C HIS A 497 7.12 -4.25 12.47
N HIS A 498 6.51 -3.09 12.25
CA HIS A 498 5.93 -2.33 13.36
C HIS A 498 4.73 -3.06 13.93
N THR A 499 4.51 -2.91 15.23
CA THR A 499 3.27 -3.35 15.85
C THR A 499 2.13 -2.46 15.35
N ILE A 500 1.26 -2.99 14.49
CA ILE A 500 0.16 -2.25 13.84
C ILE A 500 -1.21 -2.76 14.30
N GLY A 501 -2.21 -1.90 14.19
CA GLY A 501 -3.60 -2.22 14.50
C GLY A 501 -4.54 -1.07 14.11
N TYR A 502 -5.84 -1.30 14.23
CA TYR A 502 -6.84 -0.29 13.89
C TYR A 502 -7.98 -0.27 14.90
N SER A 503 -8.74 0.82 14.92
CA SER A 503 -9.95 0.97 15.74
C SER A 503 -11.08 1.53 14.90
N ILE A 504 -12.31 1.05 15.14
CA ILE A 504 -13.50 1.43 14.38
C ILE A 504 -14.48 2.17 15.30
N TYR A 505 -14.90 3.36 14.89
CA TYR A 505 -15.83 4.22 15.62
C TYR A 505 -17.10 4.46 14.80
N ARG A 506 -18.26 4.54 15.44
CA ARG A 506 -19.52 4.95 14.78
C ARG A 506 -19.64 6.47 14.79
N VAL A 507 -20.12 7.04 13.68
CA VAL A 507 -20.22 8.51 13.49
C VAL A 507 -21.58 9.07 13.94
N SER A 508 -22.45 8.25 14.54
CA SER A 508 -23.86 8.57 14.83
C SER A 508 -24.11 9.60 15.95
N THR A 509 -23.09 10.28 16.49
CA THR A 509 -23.21 11.11 17.71
C THR A 509 -22.75 12.57 17.57
N PHE A 510 -22.34 13.02 16.39
CA PHE A 510 -21.87 14.41 16.21
C PHE A 510 -22.96 15.48 16.25
N SER A 511 -24.23 15.12 16.41
CA SER A 511 -25.32 16.09 16.59
C SER A 511 -25.27 16.83 17.94
N SER A 512 -24.53 16.33 18.93
CA SER A 512 -24.51 16.90 20.29
C SER A 512 -23.43 17.96 20.55
N CYS A 513 -22.50 18.16 19.60
CA CYS A 513 -21.44 19.19 19.69
C CYS A 513 -21.59 20.26 18.59
N GLN A 514 -22.77 20.40 18.01
CA GLN A 514 -23.09 21.45 17.06
C GLN A 514 -23.06 22.80 17.77
N LEU A 515 -22.10 23.66 17.40
CA LEU A 515 -22.38 25.09 17.41
C LEU A 515 -23.49 25.33 16.36
N PRO A 516 -24.54 26.11 16.67
CA PRO A 516 -25.62 26.35 15.71
C PRO A 516 -25.05 27.01 14.45
N GLY A 517 -25.12 26.30 13.31
CA GLY A 517 -24.76 26.82 11.98
C GLY A 517 -23.57 26.17 11.26
N ASP A 518 -22.88 25.18 11.84
CA ASP A 518 -21.79 24.46 11.15
C ASP A 518 -22.27 23.05 10.78
N ASP A 519 -22.76 22.86 9.55
CA ASP A 519 -22.90 21.53 8.94
C ASP A 519 -21.49 20.93 8.88
N PHE A 520 -21.09 20.14 9.88
CA PHE A 520 -19.80 19.47 9.86
C PHE A 520 -19.81 18.50 8.67
N PRO A 521 -19.05 18.77 7.58
CA PRO A 521 -19.00 17.89 6.43
C PRO A 521 -18.50 16.54 6.91
N ILE A 522 -19.23 15.52 6.51
CA ILE A 522 -19.04 14.13 6.91
C ILE A 522 -17.63 13.58 6.58
N ASP A 523 -16.87 14.29 5.74
CA ASP A 523 -15.52 13.95 5.29
C ASP A 523 -14.39 14.72 6.01
N ARG A 524 -14.69 15.55 7.03
CA ARG A 524 -13.66 16.28 7.80
C ARG A 524 -13.00 15.43 8.88
N LEU A 525 -11.74 15.70 9.19
CA LEU A 525 -11.00 15.03 10.28
C LEU A 525 -11.71 15.18 11.63
N LEU A 526 -11.87 14.07 12.33
CA LEU A 526 -12.41 14.06 13.68
C LEU A 526 -11.36 14.60 14.67
N PRO A 527 -11.73 15.56 15.53
CA PRO A 527 -10.80 16.17 16.47
C PRO A 527 -10.56 15.28 17.70
N GLN A 528 -9.58 15.66 18.53
CA GLN A 528 -9.20 14.91 19.73
C GLN A 528 -10.40 14.64 20.66
N GLU A 529 -11.28 15.63 20.83
CA GLU A 529 -12.44 15.57 21.74
C GLU A 529 -13.39 14.42 21.39
N PHE A 530 -13.52 14.09 20.11
CA PHE A 530 -14.36 12.97 19.67
C PHE A 530 -13.88 11.65 20.27
N PHE A 531 -12.58 11.35 20.15
CA PHE A 531 -11.99 10.10 20.63
C PHE A 531 -11.84 10.04 22.16
N LEU A 532 -11.96 11.18 22.83
CA LEU A 532 -12.06 11.25 24.29
C LEU A 532 -13.47 10.95 24.79
N ARG A 533 -14.51 11.34 24.03
CA ARG A 533 -15.93 11.16 24.39
C ARG A 533 -16.53 9.84 23.92
N ASN A 534 -16.02 9.29 22.82
CA ASN A 534 -16.57 8.09 22.19
C ASN A 534 -15.64 6.90 22.38
N THR A 535 -16.22 5.73 22.65
CA THR A 535 -15.53 4.45 22.66
C THR A 535 -15.55 3.82 21.26
N SER A 536 -14.53 3.02 20.95
CA SER A 536 -14.53 2.24 19.71
C SER A 536 -15.62 1.18 19.76
N VAL A 537 -16.34 1.00 18.66
CA VAL A 537 -17.34 -0.09 18.52
C VAL A 537 -16.64 -1.43 18.44
N THR A 538 -15.54 -1.50 17.68
CA THR A 538 -14.68 -2.65 17.55
C THR A 538 -13.26 -2.20 17.18
N ARG A 539 -12.31 -3.13 17.16
CA ARG A 539 -10.89 -2.90 16.88
C ARG A 539 -10.27 -4.14 16.28
N SER A 540 -9.05 -4.02 15.76
CA SER A 540 -8.27 -5.19 15.34
C SER A 540 -8.14 -6.19 16.50
N PRO A 541 -8.08 -7.51 16.23
CA PRO A 541 -8.00 -8.54 17.28
C PRO A 541 -6.86 -8.31 18.27
N ALA A 542 -5.72 -7.85 17.75
CA ALA A 542 -4.57 -7.42 18.51
C ALA A 542 -3.84 -6.27 17.79
N PHE A 543 -2.89 -5.68 18.49
CA PHE A 543 -1.80 -4.92 17.89
C PHE A 543 -0.60 -5.87 17.78
N ILE A 544 -0.14 -6.14 16.56
CA ILE A 544 0.85 -7.19 16.30
C ILE A 544 1.86 -6.75 15.24
N ASN A 545 3.08 -7.24 15.35
CA ASN A 545 4.19 -7.00 14.42
C ASN A 545 4.18 -7.97 13.24
N MET A 546 3.08 -7.99 12.48
CA MET A 546 2.95 -8.76 11.25
C MET A 546 2.87 -7.86 10.03
N ARG A 547 3.11 -8.44 8.84
CA ARG A 547 2.96 -7.74 7.55
C ARG A 547 1.56 -7.16 7.39
N GLU A 548 0.54 -7.93 7.74
CA GLU A 548 -0.86 -7.48 7.75
C GLU A 548 -1.59 -7.99 9.00
N ILE A 549 -2.50 -7.17 9.51
CA ILE A 549 -3.49 -7.56 10.52
C ILE A 549 -4.89 -7.48 9.92
N CYS A 550 -5.61 -8.60 9.98
CA CYS A 550 -6.97 -8.73 9.48
C CYS A 550 -7.96 -8.95 10.62
N GLY A 551 -9.19 -8.46 10.45
CA GLY A 551 -10.28 -8.71 11.40
C GLY A 551 -11.64 -8.61 10.74
N ARG A 552 -12.50 -9.59 11.06
CA ARG A 552 -13.90 -9.66 10.63
C ARG A 552 -14.80 -8.98 11.66
N HIS A 553 -15.65 -8.08 11.20
CA HIS A 553 -16.55 -7.29 12.05
C HIS A 553 -17.98 -7.38 11.52
N LYS A 554 -18.92 -7.73 12.42
CA LYS A 554 -20.36 -7.68 12.16
C LYS A 554 -20.91 -6.44 12.86
N LEU A 555 -21.40 -5.49 12.09
CA LEU A 555 -21.77 -4.15 12.54
C LEU A 555 -23.19 -3.81 12.10
N GLU A 556 -23.90 -3.01 12.89
CA GLU A 556 -25.17 -2.43 12.45
C GLU A 556 -24.97 -1.54 11.21
N PRO A 557 -25.97 -1.42 10.33
CA PRO A 557 -25.91 -0.47 9.23
C PRO A 557 -25.67 0.97 9.73
N GLY A 558 -24.77 1.69 9.07
CA GLY A 558 -24.41 3.04 9.49
C GLY A 558 -23.05 3.53 8.97
N GLN A 559 -22.66 4.71 9.44
CA GLN A 559 -21.41 5.35 9.08
C GLN A 559 -20.35 5.13 10.18
N TYR A 560 -19.18 4.70 9.77
CA TYR A 560 -18.07 4.37 10.65
C TYR A 560 -16.78 5.05 10.18
N VAL A 561 -15.82 5.18 11.08
CA VAL A 561 -14.45 5.63 10.80
C VAL A 561 -13.46 4.61 11.32
N ILE A 562 -12.56 4.19 10.45
CA ILE A 562 -11.44 3.31 10.74
C ILE A 562 -10.19 4.16 10.94
N ILE A 563 -9.52 3.97 12.08
CA ILE A 563 -8.28 4.66 12.44
C ILE A 563 -7.14 3.64 12.47
N PRO A 564 -6.38 3.49 11.36
CA PRO A 564 -5.17 2.68 11.34
C PRO A 564 -4.02 3.39 12.08
N SER A 565 -3.30 2.66 12.92
CA SER A 565 -2.19 3.21 13.70
C SER A 565 -1.12 2.17 14.00
N THR A 566 0.10 2.63 14.20
CA THR A 566 1.12 1.89 14.93
C THR A 566 0.81 1.91 16.44
N PHE A 567 1.35 0.96 17.20
CA PHE A 567 1.16 0.93 18.65
C PHE A 567 1.78 2.16 19.31
N GLU A 568 3.06 2.41 19.02
CA GLU A 568 3.80 3.58 19.49
C GLU A 568 3.64 4.76 18.52
N PRO A 569 3.62 6.01 19.01
CA PRO A 569 3.65 7.19 18.14
C PRO A 569 5.01 7.32 17.45
N ASN A 570 5.09 8.16 16.41
CA ASN A 570 6.31 8.49 15.67
C ASN A 570 7.00 7.31 14.97
N LYS A 571 6.31 6.18 14.78
CA LYS A 571 6.77 5.10 13.88
C LYS A 571 6.34 5.41 12.45
N GLU A 572 7.29 5.35 11.53
CA GLU A 572 7.07 5.68 10.13
C GLU A 572 6.86 4.42 9.30
N ALA A 573 5.73 4.33 8.62
CA ALA A 573 5.53 3.32 7.59
C ALA A 573 4.42 3.74 6.64
N LYS A 574 4.53 3.28 5.40
CA LYS A 574 3.41 3.27 4.46
C LYS A 574 2.54 2.07 4.77
N PHE A 575 1.25 2.20 4.55
CA PHE A 575 0.32 1.11 4.75
C PHE A 575 -0.72 1.07 3.63
N LEU A 576 -1.41 -0.06 3.57
CA LEU A 576 -2.56 -0.32 2.74
C LEU A 576 -3.71 -0.77 3.62
N LEU A 577 -4.82 -0.05 3.55
CA LEU A 577 -6.07 -0.43 4.20
C LEU A 577 -6.99 -1.05 3.14
N ARG A 578 -7.45 -2.28 3.39
CA ARG A 578 -8.37 -3.01 2.51
C ARG A 578 -9.64 -3.33 3.28
N ILE A 579 -10.78 -3.01 2.71
CA ILE A 579 -12.09 -3.23 3.31
C ILE A 579 -12.88 -4.12 2.37
N PHE A 580 -13.19 -5.34 2.82
CA PHE A 580 -14.01 -6.30 2.10
C PHE A 580 -15.42 -6.27 2.68
N SER A 581 -16.43 -6.15 1.83
CA SER A 581 -17.83 -6.11 2.22
C SER A 581 -18.70 -6.97 1.31
N GLU A 582 -19.80 -7.48 1.84
CA GLU A 582 -20.70 -8.35 1.07
C GLU A 582 -21.53 -7.59 0.01
N ARG A 583 -21.62 -6.25 0.16
CA ARG A 583 -22.16 -5.30 -0.82
C ARG A 583 -21.20 -4.13 -0.97
N ALA A 584 -21.27 -3.41 -2.08
CA ALA A 584 -20.39 -2.28 -2.33
C ALA A 584 -20.54 -1.25 -1.21
N CYS A 585 -19.41 -0.87 -0.60
CA CYS A 585 -19.37 0.17 0.42
C CYS A 585 -18.55 1.36 -0.08
N GLU A 586 -19.06 2.56 0.15
CA GLU A 586 -18.26 3.76 -0.05
C GLU A 586 -17.23 3.87 1.08
N SER A 587 -15.96 3.96 0.72
CA SER A 587 -14.90 4.42 1.63
C SER A 587 -14.16 5.61 1.03
N LYS A 588 -13.63 6.44 1.92
CA LYS A 588 -12.83 7.61 1.56
C LYS A 588 -11.95 8.02 2.73
N GLU A 589 -10.72 8.45 2.43
CA GLU A 589 -9.90 9.18 3.40
C GLU A 589 -10.58 10.49 3.80
N MET A 590 -10.71 10.70 5.11
CA MET A 590 -11.18 11.96 5.68
C MET A 590 -9.99 12.91 5.80
N ASP A 591 -10.15 14.14 5.33
CA ASP A 591 -9.13 15.16 5.42
C ASP A 591 -9.75 16.56 5.53
N ASP A 592 -9.00 17.51 6.06
CA ASP A 592 -9.41 18.91 6.13
C ASP A 592 -9.16 19.59 4.77
N MET A 593 -10.17 20.30 4.25
CA MET A 593 -9.97 21.18 3.10
C MET A 593 -9.16 22.41 3.52
N THR A 594 -8.09 22.69 2.78
CA THR A 594 -7.18 23.79 3.12
C THR A 594 -7.90 25.13 2.95
N SER A 595 -8.08 25.85 4.05
CA SER A 595 -8.82 27.10 4.12
C SER A 595 -8.33 27.97 5.27
N ILE A 596 -8.42 29.28 5.08
CA ILE A 596 -8.11 30.28 6.10
C ILE A 596 -9.38 31.10 6.31
N ALA A 597 -9.95 31.01 7.51
CA ALA A 597 -11.10 31.80 7.91
C ALA A 597 -10.62 33.24 8.18
N ALA A 598 -10.63 34.07 7.14
CA ALA A 598 -10.15 35.45 7.18
C ALA A 598 -10.91 36.33 8.21
N ASP A 599 -12.18 36.01 8.49
CA ASP A 599 -13.03 36.78 9.42
C ASP A 599 -12.84 36.43 10.91
N SER A 600 -12.13 35.34 11.24
CA SER A 600 -11.94 34.90 12.64
C SER A 600 -10.58 35.26 13.25
N MET A 601 -9.68 35.84 12.47
CA MET A 601 -8.38 36.36 12.96
C MET A 601 -8.55 37.59 13.87
N LEU A 602 -9.71 38.24 13.85
CA LEU A 602 -10.01 39.38 14.70
C LEU A 602 -11.10 38.96 15.68
N PRO A 603 -10.87 39.02 17.01
CA PRO A 603 -11.97 39.14 17.93
C PRO A 603 -12.83 40.33 17.48
N ALA A 604 -14.14 40.11 17.30
CA ALA A 604 -15.13 41.16 17.13
C ALA A 604 -15.23 41.98 18.44
N SER A 605 -14.18 42.72 18.77
CA SER A 605 -14.11 43.68 19.85
C SER A 605 -13.13 44.79 19.48
N ASP A 606 -13.19 45.27 18.24
CA ASP A 606 -12.73 46.62 17.92
C ASP A 606 -13.83 47.59 18.37
N SER A 607 -13.64 48.20 19.54
CA SER A 607 -14.16 49.55 19.77
C SER A 607 -13.56 50.33 20.95
N VAL A 608 -12.70 49.80 21.84
CA VAL A 608 -12.25 50.63 23.00
C VAL A 608 -10.82 50.37 23.54
N ILE A 609 -9.90 49.79 22.78
CA ILE A 609 -8.48 49.64 23.17
C ILE A 609 -7.66 50.02 21.93
N GLN A 610 -6.84 51.07 21.79
CA GLN A 610 -6.11 51.99 22.67
C GLN A 610 -5.54 53.13 21.76
N ASP A 611 -5.98 54.38 21.88
CA ASP A 611 -5.30 55.51 21.21
C ASP A 611 -3.88 55.69 21.78
N GLU A 612 -3.72 55.50 23.10
CA GLU A 612 -2.42 55.66 23.79
C GLU A 612 -1.37 54.60 23.38
N LEU A 613 -1.79 53.34 23.15
CA LEU A 613 -0.88 52.30 22.65
C LEU A 613 -0.51 52.56 21.18
N THR A 614 -1.48 53.05 20.38
CA THR A 614 -1.23 53.40 18.98
C THR A 614 -0.22 54.55 18.88
N GLU A 615 -0.30 55.54 19.78
CA GLU A 615 0.68 56.63 19.84
C GLU A 615 2.06 56.18 20.34
N ARG A 616 2.14 55.28 21.34
CA ARG A 616 3.42 54.67 21.74
C ARG A 616 4.03 53.83 20.63
N LEU A 617 3.20 53.10 19.88
CA LEU A 617 3.63 52.31 18.72
C LEU A 617 4.13 53.23 17.58
N ARG A 618 3.45 54.37 17.37
CA ARG A 618 3.86 55.39 16.40
C ARG A 618 5.18 56.06 16.80
N ALA A 619 5.38 56.36 18.08
CA ALA A 619 6.65 56.89 18.58
C ALA A 619 7.78 55.88 18.35
N ALA A 620 7.58 54.61 18.70
CA ALA A 620 8.56 53.55 18.47
C ALA A 620 8.83 53.30 16.97
N PHE A 621 7.81 53.44 16.12
CA PHE A 621 7.96 53.37 14.66
C PHE A 621 8.82 54.53 14.16
N ASN A 622 8.51 55.77 14.55
CA ASN A 622 9.21 56.97 14.09
C ASN A 622 10.67 57.00 14.55
N ASP A 623 10.97 56.51 15.76
CA ASP A 623 12.33 56.42 16.29
C ASP A 623 13.23 55.54 15.42
N VAL A 624 12.66 54.56 14.69
CA VAL A 624 13.41 53.61 13.87
C VAL A 624 13.27 53.85 12.38
N ALA A 625 12.10 54.27 11.90
CA ALA A 625 11.88 54.67 10.51
C ALA A 625 12.67 55.95 10.14
N GLY A 626 13.18 56.70 11.12
CA GLY A 626 13.97 57.90 10.89
C GLY A 626 13.25 58.93 10.01
N GLY A 627 13.96 59.52 9.05
CA GLY A 627 13.43 60.55 8.15
C GLY A 627 12.71 60.02 6.90
N THR A 628 12.73 58.70 6.64
CA THR A 628 12.11 58.09 5.44
C THR A 628 10.62 57.81 5.64
N GLY A 629 10.18 57.62 6.89
CA GLY A 629 8.79 57.26 7.20
C GLY A 629 8.45 55.80 6.90
N GLU A 630 9.45 54.98 6.59
CA GLU A 630 9.33 53.58 6.19
C GLU A 630 10.36 52.72 6.94
N ILE A 631 10.02 51.46 7.23
CA ILE A 631 10.88 50.51 7.94
C ILE A 631 11.31 49.38 7.00
N THR A 632 12.61 49.13 6.90
CA THR A 632 13.17 48.00 6.15
C THR A 632 13.10 46.69 6.95
N ALA A 633 13.25 45.54 6.27
CA ALA A 633 13.29 44.24 6.95
C ALA A 633 14.40 44.12 8.03
N HIS A 634 15.52 44.85 7.89
CA HIS A 634 16.58 44.83 8.89
C HIS A 634 16.15 45.57 10.17
N GLU A 635 15.58 46.77 10.02
CA GLU A 635 15.07 47.59 11.12
C GLU A 635 13.88 46.91 11.81
N LEU A 636 12.97 46.31 11.03
CA LEU A 636 11.85 45.53 11.57
C LEU A 636 12.34 44.41 12.50
N ARG A 637 13.36 43.66 12.08
CA ARG A 637 13.96 42.59 12.90
C ARG A 637 14.46 43.13 14.23
N ASP A 638 15.18 44.24 14.22
CA ASP A 638 15.82 44.78 15.41
C ASP A 638 14.78 45.30 16.42
N ILE A 639 13.72 45.98 15.93
CA ILE A 639 12.57 46.41 16.76
C ILE A 639 11.85 45.21 17.37
N LEU A 640 11.51 44.22 16.54
CA LEU A 640 10.78 43.04 17.00
C LEU A 640 11.59 42.24 18.00
N ASN A 641 12.91 42.11 17.81
CA ASN A 641 13.79 41.46 18.77
C ASN A 641 13.88 42.23 20.08
N ALA A 642 13.99 43.56 20.04
CA ALA A 642 14.00 44.38 21.26
C ALA A 642 12.68 44.27 22.06
N ALA A 643 11.56 44.04 21.37
CA ALA A 643 10.24 43.94 21.97
C ALA A 643 9.88 42.52 22.45
N PHE A 644 10.20 41.48 21.68
CA PHE A 644 9.69 40.12 21.93
C PHE A 644 10.63 39.30 22.82
N THR A 645 11.96 39.47 22.73
CA THR A 645 12.94 38.63 23.45
C THR A 645 12.87 38.79 24.98
N LYS A 646 12.23 39.86 25.45
CA LYS A 646 12.02 40.12 26.89
C LYS A 646 10.88 39.31 27.49
N ASP A 647 10.00 38.74 26.67
CA ASP A 647 8.73 38.17 27.11
C ASP A 647 8.75 36.66 27.34
N PHE A 648 9.68 35.94 26.72
CA PHE A 648 9.94 34.50 26.88
C PHE A 648 11.25 34.13 26.14
N PRO A 649 11.91 33.01 26.50
CA PRO A 649 13.19 32.63 25.88
C PRO A 649 13.00 32.22 24.41
N PHE A 650 13.58 33.00 23.49
CA PHE A 650 13.84 32.59 22.11
C PHE A 650 15.00 33.41 21.52
N ASP A 651 15.64 32.90 20.47
CA ASP A 651 16.90 33.45 19.91
C ASP A 651 16.74 34.75 19.10
N GLY A 652 15.52 35.30 19.03
CA GLY A 652 15.16 36.40 18.16
C GLY A 652 14.69 35.95 16.77
N PHE A 653 14.04 36.84 16.05
CA PHE A 653 13.60 36.68 14.68
C PHE A 653 14.79 36.67 13.73
N SER A 654 14.78 35.72 12.78
CA SER A 654 15.78 35.66 11.74
C SER A 654 15.58 36.76 10.68
N ARG A 655 16.61 36.98 9.87
CA ARG A 655 16.53 37.90 8.72
C ARG A 655 15.49 37.44 7.70
N GLU A 656 15.30 36.13 7.57
CA GLU A 656 14.33 35.57 6.65
C GLU A 656 12.91 35.85 7.12
N THR A 657 12.62 35.62 8.40
CA THR A 657 11.31 35.93 9.00
C THR A 657 10.95 37.39 8.84
N ALA A 658 11.89 38.30 9.09
CA ALA A 658 11.66 39.73 8.91
C ALA A 658 11.38 40.10 7.44
N ARG A 659 12.08 39.47 6.47
CA ARG A 659 11.81 39.69 5.04
C ARG A 659 10.43 39.18 4.63
N SER A 660 10.04 37.99 5.09
CA SER A 660 8.71 37.44 4.82
C SER A 660 7.61 38.29 5.46
N MET A 661 7.83 38.86 6.65
CA MET A 661 6.86 39.77 7.28
C MET A 661 6.65 41.04 6.46
N VAL A 662 7.73 41.61 5.91
CA VAL A 662 7.64 42.74 4.98
C VAL A 662 6.84 42.31 3.75
N ALA A 663 7.22 41.20 3.10
CA ALA A 663 6.55 40.70 1.91
C ALA A 663 5.04 40.41 2.09
N LEU A 664 4.61 40.02 3.30
CA LEU A 664 3.20 39.82 3.62
C LEU A 664 2.38 41.13 3.59
N MET A 665 3.00 42.24 3.94
CA MET A 665 2.31 43.53 4.17
C MET A 665 2.56 44.54 3.05
N ASP A 666 3.70 44.41 2.35
CA ASP A 666 4.18 45.26 1.27
C ASP A 666 3.40 45.01 -0.03
N ALA A 667 2.22 45.63 -0.11
CA ALA A 667 1.30 45.50 -1.23
C ALA A 667 1.78 46.26 -2.49
N ASP A 668 2.62 47.28 -2.33
CA ASP A 668 3.17 48.10 -3.41
C ASP A 668 4.56 47.65 -3.89
N LEU A 669 5.12 46.60 -3.28
CA LEU A 669 6.39 45.95 -3.63
C LEU A 669 7.60 46.90 -3.51
N ASN A 670 7.55 47.83 -2.56
CA ASN A 670 8.59 48.84 -2.36
C ASN A 670 9.76 48.35 -1.48
N GLY A 671 9.61 47.20 -0.83
CA GLY A 671 10.60 46.54 0.04
C GLY A 671 10.63 47.04 1.50
N SER A 672 9.64 47.84 1.90
CA SER A 672 9.58 48.59 3.15
C SER A 672 8.16 48.57 3.74
N LEU A 673 7.99 49.01 5.00
CA LEU A 673 6.69 49.10 5.65
C LEU A 673 6.38 50.52 6.11
N GLY A 674 5.22 51.03 5.71
CA GLY A 674 4.63 52.23 6.28
C GLY A 674 4.00 51.97 7.66
N PHE A 675 3.63 53.04 8.37
CA PHE A 675 3.08 52.91 9.73
C PHE A 675 1.78 52.08 9.81
N LEU A 676 0.89 52.19 8.82
CA LEU A 676 -0.38 51.45 8.83
C LEU A 676 -0.17 49.94 8.64
N GLU A 677 0.74 49.57 7.74
CA GLU A 677 1.15 48.18 7.50
C GLU A 677 1.84 47.60 8.73
N PHE A 678 2.77 48.36 9.32
CA PHE A 678 3.43 47.99 10.57
C PHE A 678 2.41 47.80 11.72
N LYS A 679 1.42 48.69 11.84
CA LYS A 679 0.37 48.58 12.87
C LYS A 679 -0.43 47.28 12.73
N LYS A 680 -0.83 46.93 11.50
CA LYS A 680 -1.57 45.69 11.21
C LYS A 680 -0.71 44.47 11.53
N LEU A 681 0.53 44.43 11.02
CA LEU A 681 1.49 43.36 11.32
C LEU A 681 1.69 43.17 12.83
N TRP A 682 1.83 44.27 13.57
CA TRP A 682 2.01 44.22 15.02
C TRP A 682 0.80 43.60 15.75
N GLN A 683 -0.43 43.88 15.29
CA GLN A 683 -1.64 43.27 15.83
C GLN A 683 -1.65 41.75 15.59
N ASP A 684 -1.34 41.32 14.37
CA ASP A 684 -1.27 39.90 13.99
C ASP A 684 -0.20 39.16 14.82
N LEU A 685 1.00 39.73 14.95
CA LEU A 685 2.08 39.14 15.74
C LEU A 685 1.73 39.00 17.23
N ARG A 686 0.97 39.94 17.80
CA ARG A 686 0.50 39.83 19.20
C ARG A 686 -0.50 38.70 19.37
N LEU A 687 -1.42 38.52 18.43
CA LEU A 687 -2.37 37.43 18.43
C LEU A 687 -1.65 36.08 18.30
N TRP A 688 -0.78 35.94 17.30
CA TRP A 688 -0.04 34.71 17.05
C TRP A 688 0.87 34.34 18.22
N LYS A 689 1.50 35.32 18.87
CA LYS A 689 2.26 35.13 20.11
C LYS A 689 1.40 34.69 21.29
N SER A 690 0.24 35.30 21.50
CA SER A 690 -0.69 34.91 22.56
C SER A 690 -1.09 33.44 22.41
N MET A 691 -1.36 33.02 21.17
CA MET A 691 -1.68 31.63 20.85
C MET A 691 -0.48 30.70 21.06
N PHE A 692 0.72 31.09 20.62
CA PHE A 692 1.94 30.31 20.88
C PHE A 692 2.13 30.04 22.38
N LYS A 693 2.04 31.08 23.22
CA LYS A 693 2.19 30.97 24.68
C LYS A 693 1.16 30.06 25.34
N LYS A 694 -0.02 29.88 24.74
CA LYS A 694 -1.06 28.98 25.25
C LYS A 694 -0.67 27.50 25.07
N TYR A 695 0.10 27.19 24.03
CA TYR A 695 0.50 25.82 23.70
C TYR A 695 1.93 25.49 24.19
N ASP A 696 2.82 26.48 24.34
CA ASP A 696 4.11 26.36 25.03
C ASP A 696 3.93 26.26 26.56
N ARG A 697 3.46 25.10 27.03
CA ARG A 697 3.11 24.88 28.45
C ARG A 697 4.29 24.94 29.40
N ASP A 698 5.48 24.55 28.94
CA ASP A 698 6.71 24.55 29.73
C ASP A 698 7.55 25.83 29.53
N GLN A 699 7.06 26.78 28.73
CA GLN A 699 7.65 28.10 28.49
C GLN A 699 9.10 28.03 28.01
N ASN A 700 9.42 26.98 27.25
CA ASN A 700 10.77 26.72 26.78
C ASN A 700 11.05 27.37 25.41
N GLY A 701 10.06 28.09 24.84
CA GLY A 701 10.17 28.75 23.54
C GLY A 701 9.89 27.83 22.35
N THR A 702 9.35 26.62 22.60
CA THR A 702 9.01 25.62 21.58
C THR A 702 7.73 24.88 21.93
N PHE A 703 7.03 24.33 20.94
CA PHE A 703 5.92 23.39 21.19
C PHE A 703 6.01 22.19 20.23
N ASP A 704 5.26 21.13 20.54
CA ASP A 704 5.33 19.86 19.79
C ASP A 704 4.57 19.94 18.46
N ALA A 705 5.13 19.35 17.41
CA ALA A 705 4.54 19.32 16.09
C ALA A 705 3.13 18.72 16.05
N PHE A 706 2.74 17.83 16.96
CA PHE A 706 1.36 17.33 17.02
C PHE A 706 0.37 18.37 17.54
N GLU A 707 0.82 19.36 18.32
CA GLU A 707 -0.02 20.43 18.86
C GLU A 707 -0.27 21.54 17.83
N LEU A 708 0.58 21.65 16.80
CA LEU A 708 0.48 22.67 15.76
C LEU A 708 -0.90 22.66 15.08
N ARG A 709 -1.45 21.48 14.76
CA ARG A 709 -2.71 21.39 14.03
C ARG A 709 -3.87 22.00 14.80
N ASP A 710 -3.95 21.72 16.10
CA ASP A 710 -5.00 22.27 16.95
C ASP A 710 -4.81 23.78 17.16
N LEU A 711 -3.57 24.24 17.28
CA LEU A 711 -3.24 25.67 17.33
C LEU A 711 -3.68 26.38 16.03
N MET A 712 -3.32 25.82 14.88
CA MET A 712 -3.72 26.33 13.56
C MET A 712 -5.24 26.40 13.42
N ARG A 713 -5.97 25.36 13.84
CA ARG A 713 -7.44 25.37 13.85
C ARG A 713 -8.01 26.43 14.76
N ALA A 714 -7.43 26.64 15.94
CA ALA A 714 -7.87 27.67 16.88
C ALA A 714 -7.62 29.10 16.33
N LEU A 715 -6.63 29.26 15.47
CA LEU A 715 -6.41 30.46 14.67
C LEU A 715 -7.36 30.55 13.44
N GLY A 716 -8.06 29.48 13.07
CA GLY A 716 -8.91 29.46 11.87
C GLY A 716 -8.17 29.06 10.58
N PHE A 717 -6.94 28.56 10.71
CA PHE A 717 -6.25 27.83 9.64
C PHE A 717 -6.67 26.36 9.67
N ARG A 718 -7.21 25.88 8.56
CA ARG A 718 -7.41 24.44 8.31
C ARG A 718 -6.52 24.04 7.15
N VAL A 719 -5.80 22.93 7.31
CA VAL A 719 -4.88 22.43 6.30
C VAL A 719 -5.05 20.93 6.14
N SER A 720 -4.97 20.46 4.91
CA SER A 720 -4.97 19.03 4.58
C SER A 720 -3.76 18.31 5.20
N ASN A 721 -3.83 16.99 5.34
CA ASN A 721 -2.72 16.15 5.79
C ASN A 721 -1.47 16.38 4.93
N ARG A 722 -1.63 16.50 3.60
CA ARG A 722 -0.51 16.77 2.67
C ARG A 722 0.19 18.08 2.95
N VAL A 723 -0.58 19.17 3.14
CA VAL A 723 -0.03 20.48 3.45
C VAL A 723 0.61 20.48 4.84
N TYR A 724 -0.04 19.85 5.82
CA TYR A 724 0.46 19.74 7.17
C TYR A 724 1.80 19.00 7.24
N THR A 725 1.93 17.88 6.53
CA THR A 725 3.21 17.14 6.44
C THR A 725 4.32 18.00 5.84
N ALA A 726 4.02 18.79 4.80
CA ALA A 726 4.99 19.72 4.22
C ALA A 726 5.41 20.82 5.22
N ILE A 727 4.46 21.31 6.02
CA ILE A 727 4.72 22.26 7.10
C ILE A 727 5.67 21.64 8.13
N ILE A 728 5.35 20.45 8.67
CA ILE A 728 6.18 19.78 9.67
C ILE A 728 7.58 19.50 9.12
N SER A 729 7.69 19.02 7.88
CA SER A 729 8.98 18.71 7.26
C SER A 729 9.88 19.94 7.06
N ARG A 730 9.30 21.13 6.99
CA ARG A 730 10.03 22.39 6.74
C ARG A 730 10.33 23.17 8.03
N TYR A 731 9.41 23.20 8.98
CA TYR A 731 9.45 24.09 10.14
C TYR A 731 9.65 23.38 11.47
N ALA A 732 9.46 22.06 11.54
CA ALA A 732 9.80 21.31 12.75
C ALA A 732 11.26 20.86 12.70
N ASN A 733 11.94 20.91 13.84
CA ASN A 733 13.29 20.39 13.97
C ASN A 733 13.31 18.84 14.02
N HIS A 734 14.49 18.23 14.13
CA HIS A 734 14.65 16.77 14.16
C HIS A 734 14.02 16.09 15.40
N GLN A 735 13.72 16.84 16.46
CA GLN A 735 12.93 16.37 17.60
C GLN A 735 11.42 16.54 17.39
N GLY A 736 10.97 17.15 16.29
CA GLY A 736 9.57 17.48 16.05
C GLY A 736 9.08 18.68 16.86
N ARG A 737 9.98 19.57 17.28
CA ARG A 737 9.61 20.82 17.96
C ARG A 737 9.67 21.98 16.99
N ILE A 738 8.77 22.95 17.20
CA ILE A 738 8.70 24.17 16.39
C ILE A 738 9.14 25.35 17.25
N LEU A 739 10.15 26.08 16.77
CA LEU A 739 10.65 27.30 17.40
C LEU A 739 9.69 28.47 17.14
N PHE A 740 9.70 29.47 18.01
CA PHE A 740 8.84 30.64 17.83
C PHE A 740 9.09 31.39 16.49
N ASP A 741 10.36 31.54 16.09
CA ASP A 741 10.71 32.16 14.80
C ASP A 741 10.13 31.38 13.62
N ASP A 742 10.31 30.05 13.61
CA ASP A 742 9.78 29.16 12.57
C ASP A 742 8.25 29.14 12.52
N TYR A 743 7.59 29.20 13.69
CA TYR A 743 6.14 29.30 13.79
C TYR A 743 5.61 30.60 13.16
N ILE A 744 6.25 31.74 13.45
CA ILE A 744 5.84 33.02 12.87
C ILE A 744 6.13 33.04 11.36
N LEU A 745 7.30 32.56 10.94
CA LEU A 745 7.64 32.44 9.52
C LEU A 745 6.64 31.56 8.76
N LEU A 746 6.20 30.44 9.36
CA LEU A 746 5.16 29.58 8.83
C LEU A 746 3.85 30.35 8.62
N LEU A 747 3.34 31.03 9.65
CA LEU A 747 2.06 31.74 9.56
C LEU A 747 2.10 32.86 8.52
N VAL A 748 3.17 33.66 8.53
CA VAL A 748 3.40 34.72 7.54
C VAL A 748 3.36 34.17 6.13
N ARG A 749 4.12 33.09 5.86
CA ARG A 749 4.14 32.47 4.53
C ARG A 749 2.80 31.85 4.16
N LEU A 750 2.13 31.19 5.09
CA LEU A 750 0.83 30.55 4.82
C LEU A 750 -0.24 31.58 4.45
N VAL A 751 -0.29 32.71 5.17
CA VAL A 751 -1.19 33.83 4.83
C VAL A 751 -0.81 34.42 3.48
N THR A 752 0.47 34.71 3.23
CA THR A 752 0.95 35.29 1.97
C THR A 752 0.59 34.40 0.76
N VAL A 753 0.84 33.08 0.86
CA VAL A 753 0.49 32.10 -0.17
C VAL A 753 -1.02 32.09 -0.43
N TYR A 754 -1.82 32.10 0.63
CA TYR A 754 -3.26 32.02 0.52
C TYR A 754 -3.88 33.29 -0.06
N ASP A 755 -3.44 34.46 0.38
CA ASP A 755 -3.90 35.74 -0.15
C ASP A 755 -3.48 35.91 -1.60
N THR A 756 -2.25 35.50 -1.95
CA THR A 756 -1.79 35.42 -3.35
C THR A 756 -2.71 34.52 -4.17
N TYR A 757 -3.02 33.31 -3.70
CA TYR A 757 -3.94 32.39 -4.38
C TYR A 757 -5.38 32.92 -4.46
N LYS A 758 -5.85 33.65 -3.45
CA LYS A 758 -7.19 34.24 -3.42
C LYS A 758 -7.33 35.41 -4.39
N SER A 759 -6.27 36.19 -4.57
CA SER A 759 -6.22 37.35 -5.46
C SER A 759 -6.21 37.00 -6.95
N GLN A 760 -5.86 35.76 -7.31
CA GLN A 760 -5.80 35.33 -8.70
C GLN A 760 -7.18 35.13 -9.34
N GLU A 761 -7.22 35.33 -10.66
CA GLU A 761 -8.37 35.01 -11.48
C GLU A 761 -8.71 33.51 -11.42
N ARG A 762 -10.01 33.22 -11.37
CA ARG A 762 -10.52 31.84 -11.27
C ARG A 762 -11.23 31.42 -12.54
N LEU A 763 -10.98 30.19 -12.96
CA LEU A 763 -11.79 29.50 -13.96
C LEU A 763 -13.18 29.19 -13.39
N LYS A 764 -14.11 28.83 -14.29
CA LYS A 764 -15.49 28.44 -13.91
C LYS A 764 -15.56 27.22 -12.99
N ASP A 765 -14.51 26.40 -12.96
CA ASP A 765 -14.37 25.23 -12.09
C ASP A 765 -13.67 25.54 -10.74
N GLY A 766 -13.38 26.82 -10.46
CA GLY A 766 -12.81 27.30 -9.21
C GLY A 766 -11.28 27.28 -9.12
N ARG A 767 -10.57 26.75 -10.12
CA ARG A 767 -9.09 26.74 -10.16
C ARG A 767 -8.53 28.13 -10.44
N ALA A 768 -7.48 28.51 -9.71
CA ALA A 768 -6.72 29.72 -9.96
C ALA A 768 -5.76 29.53 -11.14
N VAL A 769 -5.64 30.54 -12.00
CA VAL A 769 -4.71 30.55 -13.14
C VAL A 769 -3.56 31.50 -12.86
N PHE A 770 -2.34 31.04 -13.10
CA PHE A 770 -1.15 31.88 -13.01
C PHE A 770 -0.39 31.86 -14.33
N PRO A 771 -0.15 33.04 -14.95
CA PRO A 771 0.92 33.18 -15.93
C PRO A 771 2.27 32.78 -15.32
N LEU A 772 3.18 32.23 -16.14
CA LEU A 772 4.48 31.74 -15.62
C LEU A 772 5.27 32.84 -14.90
N GLU A 773 5.30 34.05 -15.47
CA GLU A 773 6.03 35.18 -14.87
C GLU A 773 5.43 35.62 -13.55
N ASP A 774 4.10 35.70 -13.46
CA ASP A 774 3.39 36.02 -12.22
C ASP A 774 3.58 34.92 -11.17
N PHE A 775 3.51 33.65 -11.57
CA PHE A 775 3.79 32.52 -10.68
C PHE A 775 5.21 32.60 -10.11
N VAL A 776 6.21 32.82 -10.96
CA VAL A 776 7.61 32.94 -10.54
C VAL A 776 7.80 34.15 -9.62
N ARG A 777 7.22 35.30 -9.96
CA ARG A 777 7.26 36.51 -9.13
C ARG A 777 6.64 36.24 -7.76
N SER A 778 5.44 35.66 -7.71
CA SER A 778 4.77 35.30 -6.46
C SER A 778 5.58 34.32 -5.63
N VAL A 779 6.17 33.29 -6.24
CA VAL A 779 6.98 32.28 -5.52
C VAL A 779 8.30 32.86 -4.98
N ILE A 780 8.92 33.83 -5.66
CA ILE A 780 10.12 34.50 -5.17
C ILE A 780 9.80 35.43 -4.00
N TYR A 781 8.61 36.02 -4.00
CA TYR A 781 8.16 36.96 -2.98
C TYR A 781 7.66 36.28 -1.68
N ILE A 782 7.42 34.96 -1.72
CA ILE A 782 6.96 34.10 -0.60
C ILE A 782 8.15 33.35 0.01
#